data_AF-A0A8J1J8G8-F1
#
_entry.id   AF-A0A8J1J8G8-F1
#
_cell.length_a   1.000
_cell.length_b   1.000
_cell.length_c   1.000
_cell.angle_alpha   90.00
_cell.angle_beta   90.00
_cell.angle_gamma   90.00
#
_symmetry.space_group_name_H-M   'P 1'
#
loop_
_entity.id
_entity.type
_entity.pdbx_description
1 polymer ?
#
loop_
_entity_poly.entity_id
_entity_poly.type
_entity_poly.pdbx_seq_one_letter_code
_entity_poly.pdbx_strand_id
1 'polypeptide(L)'
;MQALIFAVEEINSDPELLPNITLGFQTFDTCNNVRGAAQGTLLMLSGGNEIVPNYNCHLGAPLVGIIGESGSTRSILMAQILGLYRYPQISYFASSPILSDRNLFSSFFRTIPSDEFQMRGLAQLVSHFGWTWLLHHIKNVNFSIKDGSHVFFDAKGNPPVIYDIVNWRLRAKGTLEQAVIGNYSYLNSLDGKILNIDGAQMTWNNGDTQVPLSKCSPSCPSGFRKVIVPGKPPFCYECARCPQGQISNQTDAVECQLCSWDMWPNLQQDRCLPRPTEFLSYGDPLGYSLAAISIFSSSIPLNILGVFIHFKKTPIVRANNYSLSCLLLLSLFLCFLCSLGFIGYPQPEKCLLRQVAFGMVFALCISCVLAKTITVVIAFNATKPGSRLRKWTGVKVSYCVIGFCIFIQLFVCVIWLIFFPPVPEHDTDTKPGVIIVNCNEGSPTAFWCMLGYLGLLASISFIVAFLARRLPDSFNEAKLITFSMLAFLSVWVSFIPAYLSARGMYTVAMEVFAILSSSWAVVGCIFVPKCYIILFRPNMNSREHFKISYFATNPILSDRNLFPSFFRTIPSDEFQMRGLAQLISYFGWTWVGLVANDNDYGQYGLQILMQEIINGGGCVAFAEKILTGRPNMNAPYLAHVIKMSNVKVVVMITSNTYFVELMEEMLRQNVTGITWIVSEALSTSNLLSKESIKSIVLGTVGFAIHRGKIPQFTEHLRSLSPSKNLNDLFLREYWEQIFSCKGVTFQPISVIDFIDYTDNTSAVCGLTFQLLHYVNNVRFKTTDGSQVFFDAKGNPPPIYDIVSWRPSTKGTLEPAMVGFYDLNSPDGDTLTIDTTGITWNSNTQV
;
A
#
# COMPACT_ATOMS: atom_id res chain seq x y z
N MET A 1 -85.94 20.51 -38.89
CA MET A 1 -86.47 20.97 -37.58
C MET A 1 -87.99 21.03 -37.56
N GLN A 2 -88.66 21.81 -38.41
CA GLN A 2 -90.13 21.90 -38.42
C GLN A 2 -90.85 20.54 -38.53
N ALA A 3 -90.30 19.60 -39.30
CA ALA A 3 -90.82 18.22 -39.37
C ALA A 3 -90.79 17.47 -38.02
N LEU A 4 -89.79 17.71 -37.16
CA LEU A 4 -89.71 17.10 -35.82
C LEU A 4 -90.75 17.73 -34.88
N ILE A 5 -90.96 19.04 -34.97
CA ILE A 5 -91.97 19.76 -34.18
C ILE A 5 -93.35 19.20 -34.50
N PHE A 6 -93.70 19.15 -35.79
CA PHE A 6 -94.96 18.60 -36.26
C PHE A 6 -95.17 17.14 -35.81
N ALA A 7 -94.16 16.28 -35.93
CA ALA A 7 -94.26 14.89 -35.49
C ALA A 7 -94.47 14.75 -33.97
N VAL A 8 -93.84 15.60 -33.16
CA VAL A 8 -94.05 15.61 -31.70
C VAL A 8 -95.45 16.10 -31.34
N GLU A 9 -95.98 17.10 -32.06
CA GLU A 9 -97.36 17.57 -31.90
C GLU A 9 -98.38 16.49 -32.28
N GLU A 10 -98.12 15.74 -33.36
CA GLU A 10 -98.96 14.61 -33.79
C GLU A 10 -98.97 13.49 -32.73
N ILE A 11 -97.80 13.08 -32.23
CA ILE A 11 -97.69 12.07 -31.18
C ILE A 11 -98.38 12.51 -29.89
N ASN A 12 -98.19 13.77 -29.47
CA ASN A 12 -98.81 14.29 -28.25
C ASN A 12 -100.34 14.45 -28.37
N SER A 13 -100.86 14.51 -29.60
CA SER A 13 -102.30 14.63 -29.87
C SER A 13 -102.97 13.27 -30.09
N ASP A 14 -102.19 12.21 -30.32
CA ASP A 14 -102.69 10.86 -30.55
C ASP A 14 -102.93 10.14 -29.20
N PRO A 15 -104.19 9.81 -28.85
CA PRO A 15 -104.49 9.16 -27.59
C PRO A 15 -104.05 7.68 -27.51
N GLU A 16 -103.68 7.04 -28.63
CA GLU A 16 -103.18 5.65 -28.63
C GLU A 16 -101.67 5.56 -28.39
N LEU A 17 -100.91 6.59 -28.76
CA LEU A 17 -99.45 6.65 -28.64
C LEU A 17 -99.05 7.48 -27.41
N LEU A 18 -98.57 6.81 -26.35
CA LEU A 18 -98.12 7.42 -25.09
C LEU A 18 -99.22 8.21 -24.34
N PRO A 19 -100.35 7.57 -23.96
CA PRO A 19 -101.41 8.25 -23.22
C PRO A 19 -100.90 8.83 -21.90
N ASN A 20 -101.28 10.07 -21.59
CA ASN A 20 -100.86 10.85 -20.42
C ASN A 20 -99.37 11.21 -20.33
N ILE A 21 -98.60 11.10 -21.43
CA ILE A 21 -97.21 11.53 -21.48
C ILE A 21 -97.05 12.55 -22.62
N THR A 22 -96.55 13.74 -22.29
CA THR A 22 -96.22 14.77 -23.29
C THR A 22 -94.72 14.73 -23.59
N LEU A 23 -94.37 14.49 -24.85
CA LEU A 23 -93.01 14.56 -25.35
C LEU A 23 -92.60 16.01 -25.60
N GLY A 24 -91.43 16.38 -25.08
CA GLY A 24 -90.74 17.63 -25.38
C GLY A 24 -89.40 17.37 -26.08
N PHE A 25 -88.78 18.42 -26.61
CA PHE A 25 -87.46 18.33 -27.26
C PHE A 25 -86.58 19.55 -26.96
N GLN A 26 -85.26 19.35 -27.06
CA GLN A 26 -84.25 20.41 -27.04
C GLN A 26 -83.36 20.29 -28.28
N THR A 27 -82.94 21.41 -28.84
CA THR A 27 -82.09 21.44 -30.05
C THR A 27 -80.75 22.08 -29.81
N PHE A 28 -79.72 21.48 -30.41
CA PHE A 28 -78.38 22.03 -30.44
C PHE A 28 -77.84 21.99 -31.87
N ASP A 29 -77.24 23.10 -32.31
CA ASP A 29 -76.61 23.17 -33.63
C ASP A 29 -75.14 22.75 -33.56
N THR A 30 -74.77 21.76 -34.36
CA THR A 30 -73.39 21.25 -34.44
C THR A 30 -72.53 22.05 -35.42
N CYS A 31 -73.12 22.95 -36.22
CA CYS A 31 -72.47 23.73 -37.27
C CYS A 31 -71.66 22.87 -38.26
N ASN A 32 -72.08 21.63 -38.51
CA ASN A 32 -71.34 20.64 -39.30
C ASN A 32 -69.89 20.39 -38.84
N ASN A 33 -69.54 20.74 -37.61
CA ASN A 33 -68.20 20.62 -37.06
C ASN A 33 -68.13 19.53 -35.99
N VAL A 34 -67.06 18.74 -36.00
CA VAL A 34 -66.78 17.70 -35.01
C VAL A 34 -66.68 18.27 -33.59
N ARG A 35 -66.04 19.44 -33.42
CA ARG A 35 -65.94 20.11 -32.12
C ARG A 35 -67.31 20.59 -31.62
N GLY A 36 -68.13 21.13 -32.53
CA GLY A 36 -69.50 21.55 -32.22
C GLY A 36 -70.37 20.37 -31.79
N ALA A 37 -70.28 19.24 -32.49
CA ALA A 37 -70.97 18.00 -32.14
C ALA A 37 -70.56 17.46 -30.76
N ALA A 38 -69.27 17.46 -30.44
CA ALA A 38 -68.77 17.03 -29.13
C ALA A 38 -69.27 17.95 -28.00
N GLN A 39 -69.14 19.26 -28.20
CA GLN A 39 -69.58 20.27 -27.23
C GLN A 39 -71.09 20.18 -26.98
N GLY A 40 -71.88 20.06 -28.05
CA GLY A 40 -73.33 19.89 -27.95
C GLY A 40 -73.74 18.63 -27.22
N THR A 41 -73.09 17.50 -27.50
CA THR A 41 -73.36 16.22 -26.84
C THR A 41 -73.10 16.31 -25.35
N LEU A 42 -71.95 16.86 -24.95
CA LEU A 42 -71.62 17.01 -23.53
C LEU A 42 -72.53 18.02 -22.83
N LEU A 43 -72.94 19.09 -23.50
CA LEU A 43 -73.88 20.08 -22.97
C LEU A 43 -75.27 19.46 -22.74
N MET A 44 -75.77 18.65 -23.68
CA MET A 44 -77.03 17.92 -23.54
C MET A 44 -77.00 16.91 -22.38
N LEU A 45 -75.88 16.19 -22.20
CA LEU A 45 -75.71 15.27 -21.07
C LEU A 45 -75.60 15.97 -19.71
N SER A 46 -75.22 17.24 -19.69
CA SER A 46 -75.02 18.04 -18.47
C SER A 46 -76.20 18.96 -18.13
N GLY A 47 -77.28 18.94 -18.92
CA GLY A 47 -78.48 19.73 -18.65
C GLY A 47 -78.48 21.17 -19.17
N GLY A 48 -77.54 21.55 -20.06
CA GLY A 48 -77.68 22.77 -20.89
C GLY A 48 -76.88 24.02 -20.49
N ASN A 49 -76.45 24.17 -19.22
CA ASN A 49 -75.80 25.40 -18.74
C ASN A 49 -74.27 25.32 -18.66
N GLU A 50 -73.72 24.24 -18.11
CA GLU A 50 -72.28 24.03 -18.00
C GLU A 50 -71.94 22.58 -18.36
N ILE A 51 -70.79 22.36 -18.99
CA ILE A 51 -70.35 21.03 -19.42
C ILE A 51 -69.74 20.31 -18.23
N VAL A 52 -70.59 19.70 -17.41
CA VAL A 52 -70.21 18.85 -16.27
C VAL A 52 -70.80 17.45 -16.50
N PRO A 53 -70.05 16.54 -17.14
CA PRO A 53 -70.54 15.22 -17.49
C PRO A 53 -71.05 14.48 -16.25
N ASN A 54 -72.22 13.85 -16.36
CA ASN A 54 -72.88 13.09 -15.29
C ASN A 54 -73.39 13.91 -14.08
N TYR A 55 -73.46 15.24 -14.21
CA TYR A 55 -74.06 16.14 -13.22
C TYR A 55 -75.18 16.94 -13.89
N ASN A 56 -76.43 16.75 -13.45
CA ASN A 56 -77.57 17.52 -13.94
C ASN A 56 -78.35 18.09 -12.74
N CYS A 57 -78.38 19.42 -12.63
CA CYS A 57 -79.01 20.14 -11.51
C CYS A 57 -80.22 20.93 -12.01
N HIS A 58 -81.11 20.28 -12.77
CA HIS A 58 -82.34 20.89 -13.26
C HIS A 58 -83.56 20.05 -12.85
N LEU A 59 -84.59 20.71 -12.31
CA LEU A 59 -85.93 20.16 -12.05
C LEU A 59 -86.72 19.80 -13.33
N GLY A 60 -86.04 19.66 -14.48
CA GLY A 60 -86.65 19.40 -15.79
C GLY A 60 -86.82 17.91 -16.08
N ALA A 61 -87.59 17.61 -17.14
CA ALA A 61 -87.80 16.23 -17.59
C ALA A 61 -86.46 15.57 -17.99
N PRO A 62 -86.26 14.28 -17.65
CA PRO A 62 -85.01 13.58 -17.96
C PRO A 62 -84.84 13.40 -19.48
N LEU A 63 -83.62 13.59 -19.98
CA LEU A 63 -83.27 13.27 -21.37
C LEU A 63 -83.44 11.76 -21.58
N VAL A 64 -84.12 11.35 -22.65
CA VAL A 64 -84.39 9.91 -22.92
C VAL A 64 -83.63 9.36 -24.13
N GLY A 65 -83.18 10.23 -25.03
CA GLY A 65 -82.46 9.85 -26.24
C GLY A 65 -82.14 11.05 -27.11
N ILE A 66 -81.26 10.87 -28.08
CA ILE A 66 -80.77 11.94 -28.97
C ILE A 66 -81.03 11.55 -30.42
N ILE A 67 -81.62 12.48 -31.18
CA ILE A 67 -81.85 12.32 -32.63
C ILE A 67 -80.81 13.15 -33.40
N GLY A 68 -80.12 12.50 -34.34
CA GLY A 68 -78.97 13.06 -35.07
C GLY A 68 -77.64 12.43 -34.63
N GLU A 69 -76.49 12.86 -35.11
CA GLU A 69 -76.26 13.90 -36.13
C GLU A 69 -76.40 13.32 -37.55
N SER A 70 -76.45 14.16 -38.59
CA SER A 70 -76.60 13.74 -39.98
C SER A 70 -75.33 13.16 -40.62
N GLY A 71 -74.15 13.68 -40.28
CA GLY A 71 -72.87 13.25 -40.83
C GLY A 71 -72.30 12.05 -40.08
N SER A 72 -71.79 11.08 -40.83
CA SER A 72 -71.20 9.87 -40.27
C SER A 72 -70.03 10.14 -39.31
N THR A 73 -69.07 10.99 -39.68
CA THR A 73 -67.89 11.30 -38.83
C THR A 73 -68.26 11.91 -37.49
N ARG A 74 -69.24 12.82 -37.47
CA ARG A 74 -69.72 13.48 -36.25
C ARG A 74 -70.57 12.53 -35.43
N SER A 75 -71.41 11.73 -36.08
CA SER A 75 -72.20 10.69 -35.41
C SER A 75 -71.34 9.62 -34.74
N ILE A 76 -70.20 9.25 -35.33
CA ILE A 76 -69.23 8.33 -34.71
C ILE A 76 -68.73 8.89 -33.38
N LEU A 77 -68.32 10.16 -33.36
CA LEU A 77 -67.85 10.80 -32.13
C LEU A 77 -68.96 10.89 -31.07
N MET A 78 -70.15 11.32 -31.48
CA MET A 78 -71.30 11.40 -30.56
C MET A 78 -71.66 10.02 -30.00
N ALA A 79 -71.66 8.98 -30.84
CA ALA A 79 -72.00 7.62 -30.44
C ALA A 79 -71.01 7.03 -29.45
N GLN A 80 -69.72 7.38 -29.54
CA GLN A 80 -68.72 6.97 -28.55
C GLN A 80 -68.99 7.59 -27.18
N ILE A 81 -69.29 8.89 -27.16
CA ILE A 81 -69.59 9.60 -25.91
C ILE A 81 -70.90 9.07 -25.30
N LEU A 82 -71.95 8.98 -26.10
CA LEU A 82 -73.28 8.54 -25.65
C LEU A 82 -73.31 7.07 -25.25
N GLY A 83 -72.51 6.22 -25.92
CA GLY A 83 -72.35 4.82 -25.57
C GLY A 83 -71.79 4.60 -24.16
N LEU A 84 -70.91 5.49 -23.67
CA LEU A 84 -70.39 5.42 -22.30
C LEU A 84 -71.49 5.63 -21.25
N TYR A 85 -72.43 6.55 -21.54
CA TYR A 85 -73.54 6.89 -20.65
C TYR A 85 -74.83 6.11 -20.96
N ARG A 86 -74.79 5.20 -21.93
CA ARG A 86 -75.92 4.38 -22.40
C ARG A 86 -77.15 5.18 -22.85
N TYR A 87 -76.93 6.37 -23.40
CA TYR A 87 -78.01 7.14 -24.02
C TYR A 87 -78.20 6.71 -25.48
N PRO A 88 -79.41 6.33 -25.90
CA PRO A 88 -79.64 5.92 -27.27
C PRO A 88 -79.55 7.13 -28.21
N GLN A 89 -78.74 6.97 -29.27
CA GLN A 89 -78.64 7.92 -30.38
C GLN A 89 -79.32 7.32 -31.61
N ILE A 90 -80.19 8.07 -32.28
CA ILE A 90 -80.83 7.67 -33.54
C ILE A 90 -80.48 8.68 -34.63
N SER A 91 -79.59 8.32 -35.55
CA SER A 91 -79.25 9.15 -36.71
C SER A 91 -80.18 8.88 -37.89
N TYR A 92 -80.57 9.95 -38.59
CA TYR A 92 -81.38 9.86 -39.80
C TYR A 92 -80.57 9.93 -41.10
N PHE A 93 -79.24 10.10 -41.03
CA PHE A 93 -78.42 10.26 -42.24
C PHE A 93 -76.98 9.73 -42.15
N ALA A 94 -76.55 9.23 -40.99
CA ALA A 94 -75.21 8.64 -40.84
C ALA A 94 -75.15 7.23 -41.45
N SER A 95 -74.70 7.16 -42.70
CA SER A 95 -74.73 5.97 -43.54
C SER A 95 -73.46 5.11 -43.49
N SER A 96 -72.39 5.58 -42.84
CA SER A 96 -71.11 4.86 -42.80
C SER A 96 -71.27 3.44 -42.23
N PRO A 97 -70.60 2.43 -42.82
CA PRO A 97 -70.72 1.04 -42.38
C PRO A 97 -70.13 0.77 -41.01
N ILE A 98 -69.14 1.54 -40.57
CA ILE A 98 -68.48 1.33 -39.27
C ILE A 98 -69.44 1.50 -38.08
N LEU A 99 -70.46 2.35 -38.23
CA LEU A 99 -71.50 2.56 -37.22
C LEU A 99 -72.41 1.35 -37.00
N SER A 100 -72.29 0.30 -37.84
CA SER A 100 -73.02 -0.96 -37.67
C SER A 100 -72.36 -1.90 -36.65
N ASP A 101 -71.13 -1.62 -36.22
CA ASP A 101 -70.44 -2.41 -35.20
C ASP A 101 -71.06 -2.18 -33.82
N ARG A 102 -71.80 -3.18 -33.33
CA ARG A 102 -72.50 -3.13 -32.03
C ARG A 102 -71.58 -3.24 -30.82
N ASN A 103 -70.36 -3.73 -31.00
CA ASN A 103 -69.39 -3.78 -29.91
C ASN A 103 -68.82 -2.38 -29.64
N LEU A 104 -68.63 -1.59 -30.70
CA LEU A 104 -68.10 -0.23 -30.61
C LEU A 104 -69.20 0.82 -30.37
N PHE A 105 -70.36 0.65 -30.98
CA PHE A 105 -71.46 1.62 -30.95
C PHE A 105 -72.76 0.97 -30.46
N SER A 106 -72.74 0.49 -29.22
CA SER A 106 -73.85 -0.25 -28.61
C SER A 106 -75.16 0.54 -28.51
N SER A 107 -75.07 1.87 -28.34
CA SER A 107 -76.24 2.76 -28.17
C SER A 107 -76.61 3.54 -29.43
N PHE A 108 -76.00 3.24 -30.58
CA PHE A 108 -76.25 3.95 -31.85
C PHE A 108 -77.26 3.20 -32.72
N PHE A 109 -78.24 3.90 -33.26
CA PHE A 109 -79.23 3.41 -34.19
C PHE A 109 -79.37 4.38 -35.36
N ARG A 110 -79.94 3.90 -36.46
CA ARG A 110 -80.24 4.75 -37.61
C ARG A 110 -81.48 4.29 -38.36
N THR A 111 -82.16 5.23 -39.00
CA THR A 111 -83.37 4.98 -39.81
C THR A 111 -83.07 4.78 -41.29
N ILE A 112 -81.80 4.97 -41.71
CA ILE A 112 -81.35 4.77 -43.09
C ILE A 112 -80.46 3.53 -43.24
N PRO A 113 -80.41 2.90 -44.43
CA PRO A 113 -79.49 1.79 -44.68
C PRO A 113 -78.03 2.25 -44.66
N SER A 114 -77.13 1.28 -44.45
CA SER A 114 -75.70 1.53 -44.60
C SER A 114 -75.30 1.79 -46.05
N ASP A 115 -74.25 2.59 -46.25
CA ASP A 115 -73.54 2.71 -47.52
C ASP A 115 -73.08 1.35 -48.06
N GLU A 116 -72.85 0.36 -47.18
CA GLU A 116 -72.54 -1.00 -47.62
C GLU A 116 -73.62 -1.58 -48.53
N PHE A 117 -74.89 -1.36 -48.21
CA PHE A 117 -76.00 -1.85 -49.04
C PHE A 117 -76.16 -1.01 -50.31
N GLN A 118 -75.90 0.29 -50.24
CA GLN A 118 -75.87 1.15 -51.44
C GLN A 118 -74.75 0.72 -52.39
N MET A 119 -73.56 0.44 -51.88
CA MET A 119 -72.42 -0.01 -52.67
C MET A 119 -72.62 -1.42 -53.22
N ARG A 120 -73.22 -2.33 -52.46
CA ARG A 120 -73.63 -3.64 -52.98
C ARG A 120 -74.70 -3.52 -54.05
N GLY A 121 -75.67 -2.62 -53.88
CA GLY A 121 -76.69 -2.31 -54.89
C GLY A 121 -76.08 -1.73 -56.16
N LEU A 122 -75.14 -0.79 -56.05
CA LEU A 122 -74.40 -0.24 -57.18
C LEU A 122 -73.54 -1.30 -57.87
N ALA A 123 -72.87 -2.17 -57.11
CA ALA A 123 -72.09 -3.28 -57.67
C ALA A 123 -72.99 -4.29 -58.40
N GLN A 124 -74.15 -4.60 -57.85
CA GLN A 124 -75.15 -5.43 -58.51
C GLN A 124 -75.76 -4.75 -59.74
N LEU A 125 -75.98 -3.44 -59.71
CA LEU A 125 -76.43 -2.64 -60.85
C LEU A 125 -75.42 -2.72 -62.01
N VAL A 126 -74.14 -2.52 -61.70
CA VAL A 126 -73.02 -2.63 -62.65
C VAL A 126 -72.92 -4.06 -63.22
N SER A 127 -73.10 -5.07 -62.37
CA SER A 127 -73.11 -6.47 -62.80
C SER A 127 -74.35 -6.82 -63.64
N HIS A 128 -75.52 -6.27 -63.30
CA HIS A 128 -76.80 -6.58 -63.94
C HIS A 128 -76.87 -6.04 -65.37
N PHE A 129 -76.39 -4.82 -65.60
CA PHE A 129 -76.33 -4.25 -66.94
C PHE A 129 -75.17 -4.76 -67.80
N GLY A 130 -74.40 -5.74 -67.31
CA GLY A 130 -73.27 -6.30 -68.04
C GLY A 130 -72.24 -5.22 -68.42
N TRP A 131 -72.09 -4.18 -67.60
CA TRP A 131 -71.16 -3.06 -67.82
C TRP A 131 -69.72 -3.49 -67.56
N THR A 132 -69.26 -4.48 -68.30
CA THR A 132 -67.89 -4.98 -68.33
C THR A 132 -67.02 -4.20 -69.32
N TRP A 133 -67.62 -3.37 -70.19
CA TRP A 133 -66.95 -2.67 -71.32
C TRP A 133 -66.82 -1.13 -71.16
N LEU A 134 -67.51 -0.48 -70.21
CA LEU A 134 -67.42 0.97 -69.99
C LEU A 134 -66.06 1.41 -69.40
N LEU A 135 -65.43 0.54 -68.61
CA LEU A 135 -64.10 0.76 -68.04
C LEU A 135 -62.99 0.71 -69.12
N HIS A 136 -63.15 -0.09 -70.17
CA HIS A 136 -62.15 -0.23 -71.24
C HIS A 136 -62.14 0.98 -72.17
N HIS A 137 -63.30 1.59 -72.47
CA HIS A 137 -63.37 2.72 -73.40
C HIS A 137 -63.04 4.07 -72.75
N ILE A 138 -63.35 4.28 -71.47
CA ILE A 138 -63.00 5.52 -70.75
C ILE A 138 -61.49 5.58 -70.44
N LYS A 139 -60.83 4.44 -70.19
CA LYS A 139 -59.38 4.40 -69.93
C LYS A 139 -58.49 4.82 -71.10
N ASN A 140 -58.98 4.80 -72.34
CA ASN A 140 -58.17 5.01 -73.55
C ASN A 140 -58.58 6.26 -74.36
N VAL A 141 -59.28 7.22 -73.75
CA VAL A 141 -59.64 8.51 -74.39
C VAL A 141 -58.45 9.46 -74.36
N ASN A 142 -58.07 10.03 -75.51
CA ASN A 142 -57.05 11.08 -75.62
C ASN A 142 -57.41 12.05 -76.78
N PHE A 143 -57.86 13.27 -76.47
CA PHE A 143 -58.23 14.29 -77.47
C PHE A 143 -57.92 15.72 -76.98
N SER A 144 -57.81 16.69 -77.88
CA SER A 144 -57.56 18.10 -77.57
C SER A 144 -58.79 18.98 -77.84
N ILE A 145 -59.05 19.94 -76.93
CA ILE A 145 -60.14 20.91 -77.01
C ILE A 145 -59.62 22.19 -77.69
N LYS A 146 -60.53 23.02 -78.25
CA LYS A 146 -60.20 24.27 -78.99
C LYS A 146 -59.37 25.31 -78.22
N ASP A 147 -59.25 25.21 -76.89
CA ASP A 147 -58.41 26.10 -76.07
C ASP A 147 -56.94 25.63 -75.91
N GLY A 148 -56.60 24.47 -76.50
CA GLY A 148 -55.27 23.87 -76.43
C GLY A 148 -55.09 22.83 -75.31
N SER A 149 -56.09 22.58 -74.46
CA SER A 149 -56.02 21.57 -73.40
C SER A 149 -56.23 20.14 -73.93
N HIS A 150 -55.45 19.19 -73.39
CA HIS A 150 -55.52 17.76 -73.72
C HIS A 150 -56.28 17.00 -72.63
N VAL A 151 -57.29 16.22 -73.02
CA VAL A 151 -58.12 15.41 -72.12
C VAL A 151 -57.80 13.93 -72.34
N PHE A 152 -57.24 13.31 -71.30
CA PHE A 152 -57.02 11.86 -71.24
C PHE A 152 -57.16 11.32 -69.82
N PHE A 153 -57.37 10.01 -69.67
CA PHE A 153 -57.46 9.36 -68.37
C PHE A 153 -56.22 8.50 -68.11
N ASP A 154 -55.68 8.55 -66.89
CA ASP A 154 -54.55 7.68 -66.50
C ASP A 154 -54.97 6.20 -66.36
N ALA A 155 -54.02 5.28 -66.12
CA ALA A 155 -54.29 3.84 -66.00
C ALA A 155 -55.31 3.47 -64.90
N LYS A 156 -55.61 4.40 -63.98
CA LYS A 156 -56.59 4.30 -62.90
C LYS A 156 -57.92 5.01 -63.22
N GLY A 157 -58.03 5.72 -64.34
CA GLY A 157 -59.25 6.36 -64.83
C GLY A 157 -59.46 7.80 -64.37
N ASN A 158 -58.42 8.53 -63.95
CA ASN A 158 -58.53 9.92 -63.51
C ASN A 158 -58.25 10.93 -64.65
N PRO A 159 -59.02 12.04 -64.78
CA PRO A 159 -58.77 13.08 -65.79
C PRO A 159 -57.51 13.90 -65.46
N PRO A 160 -56.98 14.70 -66.40
CA PRO A 160 -55.76 15.46 -66.15
C PRO A 160 -56.05 16.61 -65.20
N VAL A 161 -55.25 16.70 -64.14
CA VAL A 161 -55.42 17.68 -63.06
C VAL A 161 -54.80 19.02 -63.47
N ILE A 162 -55.64 19.99 -63.86
CA ILE A 162 -55.22 21.36 -64.21
C ILE A 162 -56.02 22.37 -63.35
N TYR A 163 -55.32 23.21 -62.59
CA TYR A 163 -55.91 24.29 -61.78
C TYR A 163 -55.17 25.60 -61.98
N ASP A 164 -55.89 26.72 -62.08
CA ASP A 164 -55.30 28.06 -62.01
C ASP A 164 -55.07 28.48 -60.56
N ILE A 165 -53.89 29.03 -60.32
CA ILE A 165 -53.51 29.56 -59.01
C ILE A 165 -53.67 31.07 -59.07
N VAL A 166 -54.46 31.59 -58.15
CA VAL A 166 -54.81 33.01 -58.11
C VAL A 166 -54.29 33.68 -56.83
N ASN A 167 -53.75 34.89 -56.97
CA ASN A 167 -53.40 35.76 -55.86
C ASN A 167 -54.34 36.98 -55.86
N TRP A 168 -54.92 37.27 -54.70
CA TRP A 168 -55.79 38.42 -54.51
C TRP A 168 -54.95 39.62 -54.11
N ARG A 169 -54.88 40.63 -54.99
CA ARG A 169 -54.05 41.83 -54.78
C ARG A 169 -54.90 43.09 -54.69
N LEU A 170 -54.40 44.09 -53.95
CA LEU A 170 -55.08 45.36 -53.77
C LEU A 170 -54.69 46.33 -54.89
N ARG A 171 -55.66 46.88 -55.63
CA ARG A 171 -55.41 47.95 -56.62
C ARG A 171 -55.30 49.31 -55.92
N ALA A 172 -54.77 50.32 -56.63
CA ALA A 172 -54.60 51.70 -56.14
C ALA A 172 -55.89 52.43 -55.67
N LYS A 173 -57.08 51.81 -55.80
CA LYS A 173 -58.38 52.34 -55.31
C LYS A 173 -59.02 51.49 -54.20
N GLY A 174 -58.30 50.53 -53.61
CA GLY A 174 -58.79 49.70 -52.50
C GLY A 174 -59.70 48.54 -52.91
N THR A 175 -59.86 48.27 -54.21
CA THR A 175 -60.60 47.11 -54.72
C THR A 175 -59.66 45.89 -54.88
N LEU A 176 -60.15 44.73 -54.45
CA LEU A 176 -59.48 43.43 -54.56
C LEU A 176 -59.59 42.91 -56.01
N GLU A 177 -58.46 42.57 -56.62
CA GLU A 177 -58.38 41.98 -57.96
C GLU A 177 -57.78 40.57 -57.85
N GLN A 178 -58.41 39.60 -58.51
CA GLN A 178 -57.91 38.24 -58.64
C GLN A 178 -56.94 38.20 -59.83
N ALA A 179 -55.65 37.98 -59.58
CA ALA A 179 -54.64 37.80 -60.60
C ALA A 179 -54.21 36.32 -60.66
N VAL A 180 -54.25 35.71 -61.84
CA VAL A 180 -53.69 34.37 -62.06
C VAL A 180 -52.17 34.48 -62.01
N ILE A 181 -51.54 33.83 -61.04
CA ILE A 181 -50.09 33.88 -60.73
C ILE A 181 -49.36 32.60 -61.12
N GLY A 182 -50.10 31.58 -61.53
CA GLY A 182 -49.54 30.30 -61.89
C GLY A 182 -50.61 29.30 -62.27
N ASN A 183 -50.16 28.12 -62.68
CA ASN A 183 -51.01 26.97 -62.91
C ASN A 183 -50.39 25.71 -62.31
N TYR A 184 -51.25 24.80 -61.89
CA TYR A 184 -50.90 23.45 -61.49
C TYR A 184 -51.37 22.54 -62.61
N SER A 185 -50.47 21.90 -63.34
CA SER A 185 -50.80 20.99 -64.43
C SER A 185 -49.97 19.72 -64.31
N TYR A 186 -50.63 18.60 -64.02
CA TYR A 186 -49.98 17.29 -63.92
C TYR A 186 -49.45 16.78 -65.28
N LEU A 187 -49.90 17.39 -66.38
CA LEU A 187 -49.50 17.02 -67.75
C LEU A 187 -48.04 17.34 -68.08
N ASN A 188 -47.48 18.39 -67.47
CA ASN A 188 -46.11 18.84 -67.72
C ASN A 188 -45.07 18.10 -66.85
N SER A 189 -45.45 16.95 -66.25
CA SER A 189 -44.58 16.22 -65.31
C SER A 189 -43.34 15.57 -65.95
N LEU A 190 -43.33 15.37 -67.28
CA LEU A 190 -42.16 14.86 -68.01
C LEU A 190 -40.98 15.85 -68.00
N ASP A 191 -41.25 17.15 -67.88
CA ASP A 191 -40.25 18.22 -67.72
C ASP A 191 -40.02 18.64 -66.26
N GLY A 192 -40.66 17.93 -65.30
CA GLY A 192 -40.51 18.18 -63.86
C GLY A 192 -41.20 19.45 -63.32
N LYS A 193 -41.97 20.18 -64.12
CA LYS A 193 -42.67 21.43 -63.72
C LYS A 193 -44.19 21.24 -63.60
N ILE A 194 -44.59 20.44 -62.60
CA ILE A 194 -46.01 20.15 -62.29
C ILE A 194 -46.75 21.38 -61.75
N LEU A 195 -46.02 22.25 -61.06
CA LEU A 195 -46.51 23.48 -60.45
C LEU A 195 -45.68 24.64 -60.98
N ASN A 196 -46.29 25.51 -61.79
CA ASN A 196 -45.62 26.66 -62.37
C ASN A 196 -46.20 27.94 -61.77
N ILE A 197 -45.46 28.57 -60.88
CA ILE A 197 -45.87 29.80 -60.20
C ILE A 197 -44.82 30.86 -60.45
N ASP A 198 -45.25 32.04 -60.92
CA ASP A 198 -44.38 33.19 -61.10
C ASP A 198 -44.20 33.92 -59.76
N GLY A 199 -43.06 33.62 -59.10
CA GLY A 199 -42.66 34.21 -57.83
C GLY A 199 -42.62 35.74 -57.82
N ALA A 200 -42.34 36.38 -58.95
CA ALA A 200 -42.19 37.83 -59.04
C ALA A 200 -43.54 38.58 -59.04
N GLN A 201 -44.64 37.89 -59.39
CA GLN A 201 -45.98 38.49 -59.45
C GLN A 201 -46.81 38.29 -58.18
N MET A 202 -46.24 37.61 -57.17
CA MET A 202 -46.90 37.36 -55.90
C MET A 202 -46.59 38.47 -54.89
N THR A 203 -47.65 39.11 -54.38
CA THR A 203 -47.57 40.08 -53.30
C THR A 203 -48.13 39.48 -52.01
N TRP A 204 -47.40 39.61 -50.92
CA TRP A 204 -47.86 39.21 -49.59
C TRP A 204 -48.39 40.43 -48.81
N ASN A 205 -49.00 40.21 -47.65
CA ASN A 205 -49.75 41.22 -46.89
C ASN A 205 -48.96 42.51 -46.57
N ASN A 206 -47.62 42.45 -46.57
CA ASN A 206 -46.73 43.57 -46.24
C ASN A 206 -46.15 44.28 -47.49
N GLY A 207 -46.53 43.88 -48.70
CA GLY A 207 -45.93 44.38 -49.96
C GLY A 207 -44.64 43.67 -50.37
N ASP A 208 -44.14 42.76 -49.54
CA ASP A 208 -42.99 41.91 -49.85
C ASP A 208 -43.31 40.89 -50.96
N THR A 209 -42.29 40.56 -51.76
CA THR A 209 -42.33 39.48 -52.78
C THR A 209 -41.75 38.17 -52.28
N GLN A 210 -41.07 38.16 -51.11
CA GLN A 210 -40.52 36.95 -50.50
C GLN A 210 -41.60 36.15 -49.76
N VAL A 211 -41.63 34.83 -49.99
CA VAL A 211 -42.61 33.90 -49.39
C VAL A 211 -42.48 33.90 -47.87
N PRO A 212 -43.57 34.12 -47.10
CA PRO A 212 -43.52 34.10 -45.65
C PRO A 212 -43.31 32.67 -45.11
N LEU A 213 -42.30 32.51 -44.25
CA LEU A 213 -41.97 31.24 -43.59
C LEU A 213 -42.99 30.93 -42.48
N SER A 214 -43.89 29.97 -42.70
CA SER A 214 -44.81 29.44 -41.68
C SER A 214 -44.27 28.14 -41.08
N LYS A 215 -43.31 28.24 -40.15
CA LYS A 215 -42.79 27.10 -39.38
C LYS A 215 -43.11 27.29 -37.90
N CYS A 216 -43.62 26.25 -37.23
CA CYS A 216 -43.90 26.30 -35.79
C CYS A 216 -42.60 26.30 -34.96
N SER A 217 -41.62 25.50 -35.40
CA SER A 217 -40.29 25.41 -34.78
C SER A 217 -39.20 25.60 -35.83
N PRO A 218 -38.05 26.19 -35.48
CA PRO A 218 -36.90 26.26 -36.38
C PRO A 218 -36.35 24.86 -36.66
N SER A 219 -35.62 24.71 -37.76
CA SER A 219 -34.95 23.44 -38.10
C SER A 219 -33.85 23.11 -37.08
N CYS A 220 -33.77 21.85 -36.66
CA CYS A 220 -32.72 21.42 -35.73
C CYS A 220 -31.38 21.28 -36.47
N PRO A 221 -30.29 21.89 -35.96
CA PRO A 221 -28.97 21.72 -36.54
C PRO A 221 -28.44 20.28 -36.32
N SER A 222 -27.38 19.91 -37.04
CA SER A 222 -26.66 18.65 -36.80
C SER A 222 -26.23 18.53 -35.33
N GLY A 223 -26.23 17.31 -34.80
CA GLY A 223 -26.03 17.01 -33.37
C GLY A 223 -27.30 17.04 -32.52
N PHE A 224 -28.43 17.49 -33.07
CA PHE A 224 -29.72 17.54 -32.39
C PHE A 224 -30.75 16.65 -33.09
N ARG A 225 -31.71 16.15 -32.31
CA ARG A 225 -32.89 15.43 -32.78
C ARG A 225 -34.17 16.16 -32.41
N LYS A 226 -35.22 15.92 -33.18
CA LYS A 226 -36.57 16.39 -32.89
C LYS A 226 -37.15 15.63 -31.70
N VAL A 227 -37.66 16.36 -30.73
CA VAL A 227 -38.41 15.81 -29.59
C VAL A 227 -39.83 16.31 -29.66
N ILE A 228 -40.76 15.36 -29.70
CA ILE A 228 -42.20 15.64 -29.69
C ILE A 228 -42.57 16.08 -28.28
N VAL A 229 -43.12 17.29 -28.16
CA VAL A 229 -43.60 17.82 -26.89
C VAL A 229 -45.05 17.35 -26.69
N PRO A 230 -45.35 16.57 -25.63
CA PRO A 230 -46.71 16.12 -25.35
C PRO A 230 -47.67 17.31 -25.25
N GLY A 231 -48.79 17.27 -25.98
CA GLY A 231 -49.79 18.34 -25.99
C GLY A 231 -49.62 19.41 -27.08
N LYS A 232 -48.56 19.38 -27.90
CA LYS A 232 -48.41 20.21 -29.10
C LYS A 232 -48.59 19.39 -30.41
N PRO A 233 -48.96 20.03 -31.54
CA PRO A 233 -49.02 19.35 -32.84
C PRO A 233 -47.64 18.81 -33.31
N PRO A 234 -47.57 17.75 -34.13
CA PRO A 234 -46.31 17.09 -34.54
C PRO A 234 -45.26 18.00 -35.20
N PHE A 235 -45.69 19.10 -35.84
CA PHE A 235 -44.81 20.07 -36.49
C PHE A 235 -44.19 21.10 -35.51
N CYS A 236 -44.63 21.09 -34.26
CA CYS A 236 -44.13 21.93 -33.17
C CYS A 236 -43.26 21.08 -32.23
N TYR A 237 -42.01 20.86 -32.63
CA TYR A 237 -41.03 20.07 -31.88
C TYR A 237 -40.00 20.97 -31.21
N GLU A 238 -39.29 20.42 -30.21
CA GLU A 238 -38.10 21.04 -29.65
C GLU A 238 -36.85 20.26 -30.08
N CYS A 239 -35.74 20.97 -30.26
CA CYS A 239 -34.47 20.36 -30.61
C CYS A 239 -33.77 19.93 -29.32
N ALA A 240 -33.68 18.62 -29.08
CA ALA A 240 -32.85 18.08 -28.01
C ALA A 240 -31.55 17.53 -28.58
N ARG A 241 -30.46 17.64 -27.81
CA ARG A 241 -29.19 16.98 -28.19
C ARG A 241 -29.36 15.47 -28.29
N CYS A 242 -28.59 14.86 -29.18
CA CYS A 242 -28.53 13.41 -29.24
C CYS A 242 -28.11 12.81 -27.89
N PRO A 243 -28.66 11.65 -27.50
CA PRO A 243 -28.20 10.90 -26.33
C PRO A 243 -26.69 10.57 -26.42
N GLN A 244 -26.05 10.28 -25.28
CA GLN A 244 -24.64 9.89 -25.27
C GLN A 244 -24.39 8.63 -26.11
N GLY A 245 -23.28 8.61 -26.84
CA GLY A 245 -22.95 7.52 -27.79
C GLY A 245 -23.63 7.62 -29.16
N GLN A 246 -24.51 8.60 -29.38
CA GLN A 246 -25.22 8.81 -30.65
C GLN A 246 -24.88 10.16 -31.29
N ILE A 247 -24.98 10.23 -32.62
CA ILE A 247 -24.74 11.42 -33.45
C ILE A 247 -25.92 11.73 -34.38
N SER A 248 -25.98 12.96 -34.86
CA SER A 248 -26.87 13.38 -35.95
C SER A 248 -26.05 14.19 -36.96
N ASN A 249 -25.79 13.61 -38.14
CA ASN A 249 -25.01 14.23 -39.20
C ASN A 249 -25.86 15.12 -40.14
N GLN A 250 -27.18 15.14 -39.95
CA GLN A 250 -28.13 15.81 -40.83
C GLN A 250 -28.99 16.80 -40.05
N THR A 251 -29.45 17.85 -40.72
CA THR A 251 -30.43 18.77 -40.15
C THR A 251 -31.78 18.06 -39.99
N ASP A 252 -32.51 18.41 -38.93
CA ASP A 252 -33.86 17.92 -38.68
C ASP A 252 -33.98 16.39 -38.48
N ALA A 253 -32.95 15.73 -37.94
CA ALA A 253 -32.98 14.31 -37.61
C ALA A 253 -34.10 13.96 -36.62
N VAL A 254 -34.86 12.89 -36.93
CA VAL A 254 -35.91 12.36 -36.03
C VAL A 254 -35.29 11.44 -34.98
N GLU A 255 -34.27 10.68 -35.37
CA GLU A 255 -33.57 9.72 -34.53
C GLU A 255 -32.06 9.87 -34.74
N CYS A 256 -31.28 9.65 -33.69
CA CYS A 256 -29.83 9.75 -33.75
C CYS A 256 -29.22 8.39 -34.07
N GLN A 257 -28.10 8.39 -34.79
CA GLN A 257 -27.36 7.20 -35.17
C GLN A 257 -26.36 6.82 -34.07
N LEU A 258 -26.27 5.53 -33.72
CA LEU A 258 -25.27 5.04 -32.78
C LEU A 258 -23.89 4.98 -33.44
N CYS A 259 -22.85 5.50 -32.77
CA CYS A 259 -21.47 5.29 -33.23
C CYS A 259 -21.06 3.81 -33.09
N SER A 260 -20.15 3.35 -33.95
CA SER A 260 -19.54 2.01 -33.82
C SER A 260 -18.77 1.87 -32.50
N TRP A 261 -18.46 0.62 -32.12
CA TRP A 261 -17.85 0.30 -30.82
C TRP A 261 -16.48 0.98 -30.60
N ASP A 262 -15.73 1.23 -31.66
CA ASP A 262 -14.40 1.86 -31.68
C ASP A 262 -14.45 3.40 -31.79
N MET A 263 -15.64 3.97 -31.97
CA MET A 263 -15.84 5.40 -32.21
C MET A 263 -16.72 6.05 -31.13
N TRP A 264 -16.62 7.37 -31.00
CA TRP A 264 -17.36 8.18 -30.03
C TRP A 264 -17.80 9.53 -30.63
N PRO A 265 -18.99 10.03 -30.30
CA PRO A 265 -19.43 11.36 -30.73
C PRO A 265 -18.45 12.46 -30.28
N ASN A 266 -18.18 13.41 -31.17
CA ASN A 266 -17.49 14.66 -30.81
C ASN A 266 -18.36 15.55 -29.90
N LEU A 267 -17.81 16.67 -29.40
CA LEU A 267 -18.53 17.60 -28.51
C LEU A 267 -19.83 18.16 -29.11
N GLN A 268 -19.88 18.31 -30.44
CA GLN A 268 -21.06 18.77 -31.17
C GLN A 268 -22.04 17.64 -31.55
N GLN A 269 -21.67 16.37 -31.31
CA GLN A 269 -22.43 15.16 -31.65
C GLN A 269 -22.84 15.08 -33.14
N ASP A 270 -22.05 15.69 -34.03
CA ASP A 270 -22.30 15.72 -35.48
C ASP A 270 -21.56 14.60 -36.23
N ARG A 271 -20.46 14.09 -35.65
CA ARG A 271 -19.59 13.07 -36.24
C ARG A 271 -19.03 12.13 -35.17
N CYS A 272 -18.77 10.89 -35.57
CA CYS A 272 -18.05 9.93 -34.73
C CYS A 272 -16.54 10.10 -34.95
N LEU A 273 -15.77 10.17 -33.86
CA LEU A 273 -14.30 10.20 -33.83
C LEU A 273 -13.78 8.91 -33.18
N PRO A 274 -12.55 8.46 -33.47
CA PRO A 274 -11.96 7.30 -32.80
C PRO A 274 -11.92 7.49 -31.29
N ARG A 275 -12.33 6.48 -30.51
CA ARG A 275 -12.21 6.53 -29.05
C ARG A 275 -10.73 6.57 -28.66
N PRO A 276 -10.33 7.46 -27.75
CA PRO A 276 -9.01 7.38 -27.16
C PRO A 276 -8.88 6.08 -26.35
N THR A 277 -7.72 5.43 -26.45
CA THR A 277 -7.37 4.27 -25.64
C THR A 277 -6.69 4.72 -24.34
N GLU A 278 -7.14 4.22 -23.19
CA GLU A 278 -6.55 4.49 -21.88
C GLU A 278 -5.81 3.24 -21.39
N PHE A 279 -4.51 3.40 -21.16
CA PHE A 279 -3.60 2.40 -20.61
C PHE A 279 -2.47 3.14 -19.88
N LEU A 280 -1.73 2.46 -19.00
CA LEU A 280 -0.61 3.08 -18.28
C LEU A 280 0.57 3.32 -19.23
N SER A 281 0.63 4.50 -19.85
CA SER A 281 1.64 4.85 -20.86
C SER A 281 2.91 5.44 -20.23
N TYR A 282 4.05 5.29 -20.91
CA TYR A 282 5.29 6.00 -20.58
C TYR A 282 5.17 7.52 -20.80
N GLY A 283 4.19 7.97 -21.58
CA GLY A 283 3.93 9.39 -21.81
C GLY A 283 3.16 10.07 -20.67
N ASP A 284 2.46 9.30 -19.83
CA ASP A 284 1.66 9.87 -18.74
C ASP A 284 2.54 10.18 -17.53
N PRO A 285 2.28 11.28 -16.79
CA PRO A 285 3.09 11.63 -15.60
C PRO A 285 3.19 10.48 -14.59
N LEU A 286 2.10 9.73 -14.40
CA LEU A 286 2.05 8.58 -13.49
C LEU A 286 2.93 7.43 -13.99
N GLY A 287 2.79 7.03 -15.27
CA GLY A 287 3.56 5.94 -15.86
C GLY A 287 5.04 6.26 -16.01
N TYR A 288 5.37 7.49 -16.41
CA TYR A 288 6.75 8.01 -16.44
C TYR A 288 7.40 7.96 -15.05
N SER A 289 6.71 8.48 -14.02
CA SER A 289 7.24 8.49 -12.64
C SER A 289 7.49 7.08 -12.12
N LEU A 290 6.54 6.15 -12.32
CA LEU A 290 6.69 4.75 -11.88
C LEU A 290 7.82 4.04 -12.62
N ALA A 291 7.98 4.28 -13.93
CA ALA A 291 9.08 3.73 -14.71
C ALA A 291 10.44 4.25 -14.24
N ALA A 292 10.57 5.56 -14.01
CA ALA A 292 11.79 6.18 -13.51
C ALA A 292 12.18 5.64 -12.12
N ILE A 293 11.21 5.54 -11.19
CA ILE A 293 11.43 4.95 -9.87
C ILE A 293 11.85 3.48 -9.98
N SER A 294 11.24 2.70 -10.89
CA SER A 294 11.59 1.29 -11.10
C SER A 294 13.03 1.13 -11.60
N ILE A 295 13.44 1.92 -12.59
CA ILE A 295 14.82 1.91 -13.13
C ILE A 295 15.82 2.31 -12.05
N PHE A 296 15.58 3.42 -11.35
CA PHE A 296 16.44 3.87 -10.27
C PHE A 296 16.54 2.81 -9.15
N SER A 297 15.41 2.25 -8.73
CA SER A 297 15.36 1.22 -7.67
C SER A 297 16.08 -0.06 -8.09
N SER A 298 16.01 -0.47 -9.37
CA SER A 298 16.71 -1.66 -9.87
C SER A 298 18.24 -1.53 -9.78
N SER A 299 18.78 -0.32 -9.89
CA SER A 299 20.23 -0.09 -9.78
C SER A 299 20.76 -0.34 -8.36
N ILE A 300 19.94 -0.16 -7.31
CA ILE A 300 20.37 -0.23 -5.92
C ILE A 300 20.81 -1.65 -5.51
N PRO A 301 20.03 -2.73 -5.74
CA PRO A 301 20.49 -4.10 -5.48
C PRO A 301 21.77 -4.48 -6.23
N LEU A 302 21.98 -4.00 -7.45
CA LEU A 302 23.21 -4.25 -8.22
C LEU A 302 24.43 -3.58 -7.60
N ASN A 303 24.29 -2.33 -7.15
CA ASN A 303 25.36 -1.63 -6.42
C ASN A 303 25.69 -2.35 -5.10
N ILE A 304 24.67 -2.76 -4.33
CA ILE A 304 24.85 -3.53 -3.10
C ILE A 304 25.53 -4.88 -3.40
N LEU A 305 25.14 -5.55 -4.49
CA LEU A 305 25.78 -6.79 -4.94
C LEU A 305 27.27 -6.56 -5.27
N GLY A 306 27.61 -5.45 -5.92
CA GLY A 306 28.99 -5.04 -6.18
C GLY A 306 29.81 -4.87 -4.90
N VAL A 307 29.25 -4.23 -3.88
CA VAL A 307 29.88 -4.09 -2.55
C VAL A 307 30.11 -5.47 -1.92
N PHE A 308 29.14 -6.37 -1.97
CA PHE A 308 29.26 -7.73 -1.41
C PHE A 308 30.29 -8.58 -2.15
N ILE A 309 30.43 -8.43 -3.47
CA ILE A 309 31.46 -9.09 -4.27
C ILE A 309 32.85 -8.56 -3.89
N HIS A 310 33.01 -7.24 -3.77
CA HIS A 310 34.29 -6.62 -3.41
C HIS A 310 34.74 -7.03 -2.00
N PHE A 311 33.84 -6.97 -1.01
CA PHE A 311 34.12 -7.33 0.38
C PHE A 311 33.81 -8.81 0.71
N LYS A 312 33.80 -9.70 -0.29
CA LYS A 312 33.45 -11.13 -0.12
C LYS A 312 34.27 -11.87 0.95
N LYS A 313 35.53 -11.47 1.15
CA LYS A 313 36.43 -12.08 2.13
C LYS A 313 36.18 -11.61 3.57
N THR A 314 35.39 -10.56 3.79
CA THR A 314 35.12 -10.05 5.14
C THR A 314 34.28 -11.03 5.96
N PRO A 315 34.54 -11.16 7.27
CA PRO A 315 33.80 -12.05 8.16
C PRO A 315 32.30 -11.71 8.21
N ILE A 316 31.92 -10.43 8.05
CA ILE A 316 30.52 -9.98 8.01
C ILE A 316 29.79 -10.62 6.83
N VAL A 317 30.34 -10.55 5.61
CA VAL A 317 29.71 -11.09 4.40
C VAL A 317 29.74 -12.63 4.40
N ARG A 318 30.79 -13.25 4.95
CA ARG A 318 30.95 -14.72 5.02
C ARG A 318 30.01 -15.35 6.05
N ALA A 319 29.83 -14.73 7.22
CA ALA A 319 28.88 -15.18 8.24
C ALA A 319 27.43 -15.13 7.73
N ASN A 320 27.15 -14.21 6.80
CA ASN A 320 25.84 -13.98 6.24
C ASN A 320 25.52 -14.81 4.98
N ASN A 321 26.17 -15.97 4.83
CA ASN A 321 26.05 -16.89 3.70
C ASN A 321 25.99 -16.13 2.36
N TYR A 322 27.18 -15.69 1.91
CA TYR A 322 27.40 -14.90 0.70
C TYR A 322 26.52 -15.34 -0.49
N SER A 323 26.47 -16.64 -0.81
CA SER A 323 25.76 -17.16 -1.99
C SER A 323 24.25 -16.92 -1.92
N LEU A 324 23.64 -17.07 -0.74
CA LEU A 324 22.21 -16.84 -0.56
C LEU A 324 21.87 -15.35 -0.59
N SER A 325 22.74 -14.52 -0.01
CA SER A 325 22.59 -13.06 -0.05
C SER A 325 22.74 -12.50 -1.47
N CYS A 326 23.64 -13.05 -2.29
CA CYS A 326 23.75 -12.71 -3.72
C CYS A 326 22.51 -13.13 -4.51
N LEU A 327 22.00 -14.35 -4.28
CA LEU A 327 20.78 -14.82 -4.95
C LEU A 327 19.57 -13.94 -4.60
N LEU A 328 19.45 -13.53 -3.33
CA LEU A 328 18.40 -12.61 -2.88
C LEU A 328 18.54 -11.23 -3.55
N LEU A 329 19.75 -10.64 -3.63
CA LEU A 329 19.98 -9.36 -4.32
C LEU A 329 19.68 -9.42 -5.81
N LEU A 330 20.06 -10.52 -6.48
CA LEU A 330 19.72 -10.74 -7.88
C LEU A 330 18.21 -10.87 -8.08
N SER A 331 17.51 -11.59 -7.18
CA SER A 331 16.05 -11.68 -7.24
C SER A 331 15.36 -10.33 -7.02
N LEU A 332 15.86 -9.49 -6.11
CA LEU A 332 15.34 -8.15 -5.86
C LEU A 332 15.58 -7.20 -7.04
N PHE A 333 16.73 -7.31 -7.72
CA PHE A 333 16.96 -6.62 -8.99
C PHE A 333 15.87 -7.00 -10.02
N LEU A 334 15.59 -8.29 -10.16
CA LEU A 334 14.54 -8.77 -11.06
C LEU A 334 13.13 -8.34 -10.60
N CYS A 335 12.85 -8.22 -9.29
CA CYS A 335 11.58 -7.70 -8.78
C CYS A 335 11.34 -6.25 -9.22
N PHE A 336 12.37 -5.39 -9.13
CA PHE A 336 12.27 -4.01 -9.60
C PHE A 336 12.21 -3.92 -11.13
N LEU A 337 12.86 -4.86 -11.84
CA LEU A 337 12.81 -4.88 -13.30
C LEU A 337 11.46 -5.37 -13.83
N CYS A 338 10.80 -6.31 -13.15
CA CYS A 338 9.54 -6.88 -13.61
C CYS A 338 8.38 -5.88 -13.60
N SER A 339 8.43 -4.84 -12.76
CA SER A 339 7.41 -3.77 -12.77
C SER A 339 7.35 -3.01 -14.10
N LEU A 340 8.47 -2.92 -14.85
CA LEU A 340 8.49 -2.31 -16.18
C LEU A 340 7.65 -3.10 -17.20
N GLY A 341 7.46 -4.41 -16.99
CA GLY A 341 6.61 -5.25 -17.83
C GLY A 341 5.11 -4.91 -17.74
N PHE A 342 4.71 -4.16 -16.71
CA PHE A 342 3.33 -3.69 -16.52
C PHE A 342 3.06 -2.34 -17.19
N ILE A 343 4.10 -1.61 -17.61
CA ILE A 343 3.99 -0.26 -18.18
C ILE A 343 4.07 -0.32 -19.72
N GLY A 344 3.22 0.44 -20.39
CA GLY A 344 3.14 0.52 -21.85
C GLY A 344 2.01 -0.31 -22.45
N TYR A 345 1.96 -0.34 -23.78
CA TYR A 345 0.85 -0.95 -24.50
C TYR A 345 0.79 -2.48 -24.27
N PRO A 346 -0.39 -3.05 -23.93
CA PRO A 346 -0.57 -4.46 -23.61
C PRO A 346 -0.52 -5.33 -24.88
N GLN A 347 0.68 -5.78 -25.23
CA GLN A 347 0.90 -6.77 -26.29
C GLN A 347 0.60 -8.19 -25.78
N PRO A 348 0.15 -9.13 -26.64
CA PRO A 348 -0.18 -10.50 -26.23
C PRO A 348 0.97 -11.17 -25.46
N GLU A 349 2.21 -11.00 -25.89
CA GLU A 349 3.39 -11.61 -25.26
C GLU A 349 3.66 -11.00 -23.87
N LYS A 350 3.48 -9.69 -23.73
CA LYS A 350 3.64 -8.99 -22.45
C LYS A 350 2.55 -9.37 -21.46
N CYS A 351 1.31 -9.50 -21.93
CA CYS A 351 0.17 -9.95 -21.12
C CYS A 351 0.40 -11.36 -20.56
N LEU A 352 0.92 -12.26 -21.40
CA LEU A 352 1.24 -13.63 -21.00
C LEU A 352 2.36 -13.68 -19.94
N LEU A 353 3.43 -12.91 -20.15
CA LEU A 353 4.63 -13.01 -19.32
C LEU A 353 4.54 -12.20 -18.01
N ARG A 354 3.82 -11.07 -17.97
CA ARG A 354 3.88 -10.11 -16.84
C ARG A 354 3.54 -10.73 -15.48
N GLN A 355 2.41 -11.45 -15.39
CA GLN A 355 1.93 -12.03 -14.13
C GLN A 355 2.75 -13.25 -13.71
N VAL A 356 3.19 -14.05 -14.68
CA VAL A 356 4.04 -15.22 -14.45
C VAL A 356 5.44 -14.80 -14.00
N ALA A 357 6.04 -13.80 -14.65
CA ALA A 357 7.32 -13.24 -14.26
C ALA A 357 7.26 -12.65 -12.85
N PHE A 358 6.21 -11.87 -12.55
CA PHE A 358 5.95 -11.36 -11.20
C PHE A 358 5.89 -12.49 -10.18
N GLY A 359 5.05 -13.52 -10.40
CA GLY A 359 4.90 -14.64 -9.47
C GLY A 359 6.18 -15.45 -9.26
N MET A 360 6.91 -15.76 -10.34
CA MET A 360 8.16 -16.54 -10.27
C MET A 360 9.28 -15.79 -9.55
N VAL A 361 9.44 -14.50 -9.85
CA VAL A 361 10.50 -13.66 -9.26
C VAL A 361 10.25 -13.43 -7.76
N PHE A 362 9.00 -13.14 -7.36
CA PHE A 362 8.64 -12.99 -5.95
C PHE A 362 8.73 -14.30 -5.18
N ALA A 363 8.34 -15.43 -5.79
CA ALA A 363 8.53 -16.74 -5.18
C ALA A 363 10.02 -17.01 -4.92
N LEU A 364 10.91 -16.72 -5.88
CA LEU A 364 12.37 -16.82 -5.67
C LEU A 364 12.83 -15.93 -4.51
N CYS A 365 12.41 -14.65 -4.47
CA CYS A 365 12.79 -13.70 -3.43
C CYS A 365 12.36 -14.17 -2.03
N ILE A 366 11.07 -14.50 -1.85
CA ILE A 366 10.54 -14.93 -0.55
C ILE A 366 11.15 -16.27 -0.14
N SER A 367 11.36 -17.19 -1.08
CA SER A 367 12.03 -18.48 -0.82
C SER A 367 13.47 -18.28 -0.35
N CYS A 368 14.19 -17.29 -0.90
CA CYS A 368 15.53 -16.94 -0.44
C CYS A 368 15.50 -16.40 1.00
N VAL A 369 14.52 -15.56 1.35
CA VAL A 369 14.35 -15.08 2.72
C VAL A 369 14.00 -16.22 3.66
N LEU A 370 13.07 -17.11 3.29
CA LEU A 370 12.71 -18.29 4.07
C LEU A 370 13.90 -19.23 4.27
N ALA A 371 14.66 -19.51 3.21
CA ALA A 371 15.87 -20.32 3.30
C ALA A 371 16.91 -19.67 4.24
N LYS A 372 17.00 -18.34 4.23
CA LYS A 372 17.90 -17.59 5.12
C LYS A 372 17.48 -17.70 6.58
N THR A 373 16.19 -17.50 6.88
CA THR A 373 15.65 -17.63 8.24
C THR A 373 15.77 -19.05 8.77
N ILE A 374 15.47 -20.06 7.95
CA ILE A 374 15.68 -21.48 8.29
C ILE A 374 17.15 -21.76 8.57
N THR A 375 18.08 -21.22 7.76
CA THR A 375 19.53 -21.42 7.98
C THR A 375 19.97 -20.85 9.33
N VAL A 376 19.47 -19.68 9.73
CA VAL A 376 19.74 -19.07 11.05
C VAL A 376 19.18 -19.95 12.18
N VAL A 377 17.93 -20.42 12.04
CA VAL A 377 17.29 -21.29 13.05
C VAL A 377 18.00 -22.64 13.18
N ILE A 378 18.36 -23.28 12.06
CA ILE A 378 19.10 -24.55 12.05
C ILE A 378 20.49 -24.34 12.63
N ALA A 379 21.21 -23.28 12.25
CA ALA A 379 22.54 -23.00 12.80
C ALA A 379 22.49 -22.88 14.32
N PHE A 380 21.50 -22.17 14.87
CA PHE A 380 21.33 -22.05 16.31
C PHE A 380 20.89 -23.36 16.98
N ASN A 381 19.86 -24.04 16.49
CA ASN A 381 19.37 -25.29 17.10
C ASN A 381 20.32 -26.49 16.92
N ALA A 382 21.21 -26.45 15.94
CA ALA A 382 22.29 -27.42 15.79
C ALA A 382 23.39 -27.25 16.85
N THR A 383 23.43 -26.13 17.59
CA THR A 383 24.39 -25.91 18.68
C THR A 383 24.03 -26.63 19.98
N LYS A 384 22.79 -27.15 20.12
CA LYS A 384 22.38 -27.96 21.29
C LYS A 384 23.04 -29.35 21.27
N PRO A 385 23.68 -29.81 22.35
CA PRO A 385 24.34 -31.12 22.39
C PRO A 385 23.32 -32.25 22.13
N GLY A 386 23.66 -33.20 21.25
CA GLY A 386 22.80 -34.32 20.85
C GLY A 386 21.85 -34.07 19.66
N SER A 387 21.85 -32.86 19.09
CA SER A 387 20.94 -32.48 18.00
C SER A 387 21.29 -33.13 16.65
N ARG A 388 20.33 -33.87 16.06
CA ARG A 388 20.45 -34.45 14.70
C ARG A 388 20.53 -33.37 13.60
N LEU A 389 20.15 -32.12 13.90
CA LEU A 389 20.14 -30.98 12.97
C LEU A 389 21.53 -30.52 12.55
N ARG A 390 22.60 -30.96 13.23
CA ARG A 390 23.99 -30.63 12.87
C ARG A 390 24.41 -31.14 11.49
N LYS A 391 23.78 -32.21 10.97
CA LYS A 391 24.02 -32.67 9.58
C LYS A 391 23.38 -31.76 8.53
N TRP A 392 22.44 -30.91 8.93
CA TRP A 392 21.59 -30.10 8.04
C TRP A 392 22.03 -28.63 7.99
N THR A 393 23.14 -28.26 8.60
CA THR A 393 23.70 -26.89 8.59
C THR A 393 24.35 -26.50 7.27
N GLY A 394 24.41 -27.41 6.29
CA GLY A 394 25.01 -27.15 4.98
C GLY A 394 24.13 -26.32 4.05
N VAL A 395 24.77 -25.50 3.20
CA VAL A 395 24.12 -24.62 2.20
C VAL A 395 23.20 -25.39 1.22
N LYS A 396 23.41 -26.71 1.07
CA LYS A 396 22.59 -27.60 0.25
C LYS A 396 21.12 -27.58 0.69
N VAL A 397 20.83 -27.53 1.99
CA VAL A 397 19.44 -27.51 2.50
C VAL A 397 18.73 -26.22 2.06
N SER A 398 19.41 -25.08 2.13
CA SER A 398 18.88 -23.78 1.68
C SER A 398 18.48 -23.82 0.19
N TYR A 399 19.33 -24.39 -0.67
CA TYR A 399 19.01 -24.54 -2.09
C TYR A 399 17.88 -25.55 -2.36
N CYS A 400 17.79 -26.64 -1.60
CA CYS A 400 16.67 -27.58 -1.70
C CYS A 400 15.33 -26.91 -1.35
N VAL A 401 15.28 -26.09 -0.29
CA VAL A 401 14.09 -25.33 0.09
C VAL A 401 13.67 -24.38 -1.05
N ILE A 402 14.63 -23.62 -1.60
CA ILE A 402 14.37 -22.68 -2.70
C ILE A 402 13.85 -23.42 -3.93
N GLY A 403 14.52 -24.51 -4.34
CA GLY A 403 14.12 -25.30 -5.49
C GLY A 403 12.71 -25.90 -5.34
N PHE A 404 12.38 -26.39 -4.15
CA PHE A 404 11.05 -26.93 -3.85
C PHE A 404 9.96 -25.85 -3.95
N CYS A 405 10.17 -24.68 -3.34
CA CYS A 405 9.19 -23.59 -3.37
C CYS A 405 9.00 -23.01 -4.78
N ILE A 406 10.07 -22.92 -5.58
CA ILE A 406 10.00 -22.48 -6.99
C ILE A 406 9.29 -23.52 -7.85
N PHE A 407 9.52 -24.81 -7.62
CA PHE A 407 8.86 -25.87 -8.38
C PHE A 407 7.34 -25.83 -8.22
N ILE A 408 6.84 -25.59 -7.00
CA ILE A 408 5.41 -25.42 -6.75
C ILE A 408 4.87 -24.19 -7.48
N GLN A 409 5.56 -23.05 -7.41
CA GLN A 409 5.15 -21.84 -8.12
C GLN A 409 5.10 -22.05 -9.64
N LEU A 410 6.13 -22.71 -10.19
CA LEU A 410 6.22 -23.02 -11.61
C LEU A 410 5.03 -23.90 -12.04
N PHE A 411 4.71 -24.92 -11.25
CA PHE A 411 3.57 -25.80 -11.52
C PHE A 411 2.23 -25.04 -11.56
N VAL A 412 1.99 -24.15 -10.59
CA VAL A 412 0.79 -23.30 -10.56
C VAL A 412 0.73 -22.39 -11.79
N CYS A 413 1.85 -21.74 -12.15
CA CYS A 413 1.91 -20.87 -13.32
C CYS A 413 1.71 -21.63 -14.64
N VAL A 414 2.30 -22.82 -14.80
CA VAL A 414 2.14 -23.64 -16.01
C VAL A 414 0.70 -24.12 -16.17
N ILE A 415 0.05 -24.57 -15.09
CA ILE A 415 -1.38 -24.92 -15.12
C ILE A 415 -2.22 -23.72 -15.54
N TRP A 416 -1.96 -22.54 -14.95
CA TRP A 416 -2.70 -21.32 -15.29
C TRP A 416 -2.55 -20.98 -16.79
N LEU A 417 -1.33 -21.01 -17.33
CA LEU A 417 -1.07 -20.71 -18.74
C LEU A 417 -1.69 -21.71 -19.71
N ILE A 418 -1.80 -22.99 -19.33
CA ILE A 418 -2.38 -24.04 -20.20
C ILE A 418 -3.90 -23.90 -20.30
N PHE A 419 -4.58 -23.68 -19.19
CA PHE A 419 -6.05 -23.69 -19.15
C PHE A 419 -6.68 -22.31 -19.36
N PHE A 420 -6.06 -21.24 -18.84
CA PHE A 420 -6.61 -19.90 -18.83
C PHE A 420 -5.52 -18.84 -19.09
N PRO A 421 -4.90 -18.82 -20.28
CA PRO A 421 -3.83 -17.88 -20.60
C PRO A 421 -4.35 -16.43 -20.56
N PRO A 422 -3.59 -15.49 -19.95
CA PRO A 422 -3.91 -14.07 -19.99
C PRO A 422 -3.88 -13.50 -21.41
N VAL A 423 -4.91 -12.72 -21.78
CA VAL A 423 -5.07 -12.13 -23.12
C VAL A 423 -5.38 -10.63 -23.04
N PRO A 424 -4.99 -9.82 -24.02
CA PRO A 424 -5.42 -8.42 -24.10
C PRO A 424 -6.95 -8.32 -24.23
N GLU A 425 -7.57 -7.45 -23.44
CA GLU A 425 -9.00 -7.17 -23.46
C GLU A 425 -9.25 -5.67 -23.64
N HIS A 426 -10.29 -5.37 -24.42
CA HIS A 426 -10.76 -4.00 -24.68
C HIS A 426 -12.06 -3.78 -23.91
N ASP A 427 -11.97 -3.08 -22.78
CA ASP A 427 -13.13 -2.74 -21.96
C ASP A 427 -13.72 -1.40 -22.40
N THR A 428 -14.98 -1.45 -22.85
CA THR A 428 -15.77 -0.29 -23.30
C THR A 428 -16.87 0.13 -22.34
N ASP A 429 -17.09 -0.63 -21.27
CA ASP A 429 -18.28 -0.53 -20.41
C ASP A 429 -17.99 0.28 -19.14
N THR A 430 -16.74 0.24 -18.65
CA THR A 430 -16.36 0.88 -17.38
C THR A 430 -16.37 2.41 -17.44
N LYS A 431 -16.03 3.01 -18.59
CA LYS A 431 -15.95 4.47 -18.76
C LYS A 431 -16.48 4.90 -20.13
N PRO A 432 -17.58 5.67 -20.20
CA PRO A 432 -18.15 6.10 -21.48
C PRO A 432 -17.17 7.00 -22.25
N GLY A 433 -16.95 6.68 -23.52
CA GLY A 433 -16.12 7.46 -24.45
C GLY A 433 -14.64 7.19 -24.45
N VAL A 434 -14.19 6.16 -23.71
CA VAL A 434 -12.79 5.73 -23.70
C VAL A 434 -12.75 4.20 -23.84
N ILE A 435 -11.73 3.67 -24.52
CA ILE A 435 -11.46 2.22 -24.54
C ILE A 435 -10.34 1.95 -23.55
N ILE A 436 -10.64 1.22 -22.48
CA ILE A 436 -9.61 0.79 -21.53
C ILE A 436 -8.97 -0.47 -22.09
N VAL A 437 -7.66 -0.42 -22.36
CA VAL A 437 -6.93 -1.58 -22.87
C VAL A 437 -6.10 -2.17 -21.74
N ASN A 438 -6.56 -3.30 -21.22
CA ASN A 438 -5.93 -4.03 -20.13
C ASN A 438 -5.57 -5.44 -20.59
N CYS A 439 -4.78 -6.19 -19.82
CA CYS A 439 -4.73 -7.64 -20.03
C CYS A 439 -5.66 -8.32 -19.04
N ASN A 440 -6.62 -9.08 -19.56
CA ASN A 440 -7.45 -9.97 -18.80
C ASN A 440 -6.61 -11.15 -18.31
N GLU A 441 -6.72 -11.49 -17.03
CA GLU A 441 -6.03 -12.62 -16.40
C GLU A 441 -6.53 -14.00 -16.86
N GLY A 442 -7.61 -14.04 -17.66
CA GLY A 442 -8.28 -15.24 -18.17
C GLY A 442 -9.13 -15.93 -17.10
N SER A 443 -8.56 -16.16 -15.92
CA SER A 443 -9.25 -16.73 -14.76
C SER A 443 -8.87 -15.97 -13.47
N PRO A 444 -9.81 -15.20 -12.89
CA PRO A 444 -9.60 -14.53 -11.61
C PRO A 444 -9.20 -15.52 -10.51
N THR A 445 -9.79 -16.72 -10.52
CA THR A 445 -9.47 -17.78 -9.55
C THR A 445 -8.02 -18.21 -9.63
N ALA A 446 -7.48 -18.40 -10.84
CA ALA A 446 -6.08 -18.80 -11.02
C ALA A 446 -5.10 -17.70 -10.57
N PHE A 447 -5.42 -16.43 -10.84
CA PHE A 447 -4.67 -15.28 -10.33
C PHE A 447 -4.64 -15.25 -8.79
N TRP A 448 -5.81 -15.40 -8.14
CA TRP A 448 -5.89 -15.45 -6.69
C TRP A 448 -5.23 -16.70 -6.08
N CYS A 449 -5.23 -17.84 -6.77
CA CYS A 449 -4.46 -19.02 -6.35
C CYS A 449 -2.95 -18.76 -6.36
N MET A 450 -2.45 -18.08 -7.40
CA MET A 450 -1.04 -17.68 -7.51
C MET A 450 -0.64 -16.72 -6.37
N LEU A 451 -1.41 -15.64 -6.18
CA LEU A 451 -1.20 -14.69 -5.08
C LEU A 451 -1.34 -15.34 -3.70
N GLY A 452 -2.30 -16.26 -3.55
CA GLY A 452 -2.53 -17.01 -2.32
C GLY A 452 -1.34 -17.87 -1.93
N TYR A 453 -0.68 -18.53 -2.89
CA TYR A 453 0.54 -19.27 -2.62
C TYR A 453 1.70 -18.34 -2.22
N LEU A 454 1.89 -17.19 -2.87
CA LEU A 454 2.88 -16.19 -2.45
C LEU A 454 2.61 -15.67 -1.03
N GLY A 455 1.35 -15.41 -0.70
CA GLY A 455 0.92 -15.01 0.65
C GLY A 455 1.16 -16.10 1.70
N LEU A 456 0.91 -17.37 1.37
CA LEU A 456 1.20 -18.52 2.24
C LEU A 456 2.72 -18.67 2.46
N LEU A 457 3.51 -18.58 1.40
CA LEU A 457 4.97 -18.63 1.48
C LEU A 457 5.54 -17.49 2.33
N ALA A 458 5.03 -16.26 2.14
CA ALA A 458 5.41 -15.10 2.95
C ALA A 458 4.99 -15.25 4.41
N SER A 459 3.80 -15.83 4.67
CA SER A 459 3.30 -16.08 6.03
C SER A 459 4.17 -17.11 6.76
N ILE A 460 4.56 -18.21 6.10
CA ILE A 460 5.49 -19.19 6.67
C ILE A 460 6.85 -18.53 6.95
N SER A 461 7.37 -17.74 6.02
CA SER A 461 8.61 -16.99 6.20
C SER A 461 8.55 -16.05 7.40
N PHE A 462 7.44 -15.31 7.55
CA PHE A 462 7.19 -14.44 8.69
C PHE A 462 7.11 -15.21 10.01
N ILE A 463 6.38 -16.32 10.08
CA ILE A 463 6.27 -17.14 11.30
C ILE A 463 7.65 -17.65 11.73
N VAL A 464 8.44 -18.19 10.81
CA VAL A 464 9.80 -18.67 11.10
C VAL A 464 10.70 -17.51 11.56
N ALA A 465 10.66 -16.36 10.88
CA ALA A 465 11.42 -15.17 11.28
C ALA A 465 11.01 -14.67 12.68
N PHE A 466 9.71 -14.63 12.97
CA PHE A 466 9.16 -14.18 14.24
C PHE A 466 9.56 -15.10 15.40
N LEU A 467 9.61 -16.42 15.17
CA LEU A 467 10.14 -17.36 16.16
C LEU A 467 11.64 -17.17 16.37
N ALA A 468 12.39 -16.86 15.31
CA ALA A 468 13.83 -16.60 15.36
C ALA A 468 14.20 -15.28 16.09
N ARG A 469 13.26 -14.35 16.28
CA ARG A 469 13.53 -13.03 16.92
C ARG A 469 14.01 -13.10 18.38
N ARG A 470 13.75 -14.23 19.05
CA ARG A 470 14.16 -14.49 20.45
C ARG A 470 15.57 -15.05 20.57
N LEU A 471 16.24 -15.33 19.44
CA LEU A 471 17.61 -15.84 19.44
C LEU A 471 18.58 -14.73 19.89
N PRO A 472 19.48 -15.00 20.86
CA PRO A 472 20.46 -14.04 21.34
C PRO A 472 21.57 -13.90 20.30
N ASP A 473 21.35 -13.03 19.32
CA ASP A 473 22.34 -12.67 18.31
C ASP A 473 22.74 -11.21 18.52
N SER A 474 24.04 -10.92 18.57
CA SER A 474 24.55 -9.54 18.79
C SER A 474 24.21 -8.61 17.62
N PHE A 475 23.84 -9.18 16.48
CA PHE A 475 23.24 -8.47 15.36
C PHE A 475 21.74 -8.77 15.35
N ASN A 476 20.90 -7.74 15.47
CA ASN A 476 19.43 -7.79 15.40
C ASN A 476 18.89 -8.30 14.02
N GLU A 477 19.63 -9.13 13.29
CA GLU A 477 19.34 -9.59 11.94
C GLU A 477 18.00 -10.34 11.85
N ALA A 478 17.71 -11.26 12.78
CA ALA A 478 16.41 -11.94 12.81
C ALA A 478 15.25 -10.95 13.03
N LYS A 479 15.45 -9.90 13.83
CA LYS A 479 14.44 -8.85 14.04
C LYS A 479 14.22 -8.01 12.78
N LEU A 480 15.29 -7.65 12.07
CA LEU A 480 15.22 -6.93 10.79
C LEU A 480 14.55 -7.74 9.68
N ILE A 481 14.82 -9.05 9.61
CA ILE A 481 14.12 -9.95 8.67
C ILE A 481 12.63 -10.05 9.04
N THR A 482 12.30 -10.13 10.32
CA THR A 482 10.90 -10.15 10.78
C THR A 482 10.18 -8.86 10.40
N PHE A 483 10.80 -7.70 10.60
CA PHE A 483 10.23 -6.40 10.22
C PHE A 483 10.05 -6.29 8.70
N SER A 484 11.02 -6.77 7.91
CA SER A 484 10.92 -6.86 6.45
C SER A 484 9.72 -7.70 6.00
N MET A 485 9.54 -8.91 6.56
CA MET A 485 8.44 -9.79 6.18
C MET A 485 7.07 -9.27 6.65
N LEU A 486 7.03 -8.59 7.80
CA LEU A 486 5.82 -7.92 8.28
C LEU A 486 5.39 -6.79 7.33
N ALA A 487 6.34 -5.92 6.94
CA ALA A 487 6.09 -4.85 5.98
C ALA A 487 5.65 -5.41 4.60
N PHE A 488 6.30 -6.47 4.14
CA PHE A 488 5.92 -7.18 2.92
C PHE A 488 4.46 -7.66 2.97
N LEU A 489 4.07 -8.39 4.02
CA LEU A 489 2.69 -8.89 4.18
C LEU A 489 1.68 -7.74 4.28
N SER A 490 2.01 -6.67 5.01
CA SER A 490 1.13 -5.51 5.14
C SER A 490 0.84 -4.82 3.81
N VAL A 491 1.85 -4.69 2.92
CA VAL A 491 1.66 -4.09 1.59
C VAL A 491 0.70 -4.93 0.75
N TRP A 492 0.86 -6.25 0.73
CA TRP A 492 0.02 -7.15 -0.07
C TRP A 492 -1.40 -7.31 0.48
N VAL A 493 -1.60 -7.25 1.80
CA VAL A 493 -2.94 -7.22 2.39
C VAL A 493 -3.66 -5.91 2.04
N SER A 494 -2.97 -4.77 2.09
CA SER A 494 -3.54 -3.47 1.70
C SER A 494 -3.78 -3.34 0.19
N PHE A 495 -3.02 -4.09 -0.63
CA PHE A 495 -3.20 -4.13 -2.07
C PHE A 495 -4.58 -4.70 -2.48
N ILE A 496 -5.09 -5.72 -1.79
CA ILE A 496 -6.36 -6.38 -2.14
C ILE A 496 -7.54 -5.40 -2.24
N PRO A 497 -7.88 -4.61 -1.20
CA PRO A 497 -8.99 -3.66 -1.30
C PRO A 497 -8.70 -2.52 -2.28
N ALA A 498 -7.44 -2.10 -2.43
CA ALA A 498 -7.05 -1.07 -3.38
C ALA A 498 -7.21 -1.52 -4.84
N TYR A 499 -6.84 -2.77 -5.15
CA TYR A 499 -7.00 -3.39 -6.46
C TYR A 499 -8.48 -3.51 -6.84
N LEU A 500 -9.33 -3.95 -5.91
CA LEU A 500 -10.77 -4.07 -6.13
C LEU A 500 -11.48 -2.72 -6.27
N SER A 501 -10.91 -1.64 -5.72
CA SER A 501 -11.47 -0.29 -5.79
C SER A 501 -11.01 0.51 -7.01
N ALA A 502 -9.79 0.25 -7.50
CA ALA A 502 -9.21 0.93 -8.64
C ALA A 502 -9.82 0.45 -9.96
N ARG A 503 -9.78 1.31 -11.00
CA ARG A 503 -10.30 1.00 -12.35
C ARG A 503 -9.31 1.48 -13.42
N GLY A 504 -9.32 0.83 -14.59
CA GLY A 504 -8.50 1.23 -15.73
C GLY A 504 -7.00 1.23 -15.44
N MET A 505 -6.28 2.28 -15.85
CA MET A 505 -4.82 2.38 -15.66
C MET A 505 -4.36 2.36 -14.19
N TYR A 506 -5.25 2.71 -13.25
CA TYR A 506 -4.91 2.75 -11.82
C TYR A 506 -4.78 1.36 -11.19
N THR A 507 -5.45 0.32 -11.71
CA THR A 507 -5.30 -1.05 -11.17
C THR A 507 -3.87 -1.55 -11.36
N VAL A 508 -3.35 -1.38 -12.58
CA VAL A 508 -1.97 -1.72 -12.96
C VAL A 508 -0.97 -0.86 -12.16
N ALA A 509 -1.26 0.42 -11.95
CA ALA A 509 -0.41 1.29 -11.14
C ALA A 509 -0.32 0.84 -9.67
N MET A 510 -1.42 0.36 -9.08
CA MET A 510 -1.43 -0.19 -7.72
C MET A 510 -0.62 -1.48 -7.58
N GLU A 511 -0.63 -2.35 -8.60
CA GLU A 511 0.25 -3.53 -8.66
C GLU A 511 1.73 -3.13 -8.68
N VAL A 512 2.10 -2.18 -9.55
CA VAL A 512 3.48 -1.66 -9.63
C VAL A 512 3.90 -1.05 -8.30
N PHE A 513 3.04 -0.26 -7.65
CA PHE A 513 3.32 0.32 -6.34
C PHE A 513 3.56 -0.75 -5.27
N ALA A 514 2.73 -1.81 -5.23
CA ALA A 514 2.89 -2.92 -4.30
C ALA A 514 4.22 -3.67 -4.52
N ILE A 515 4.59 -3.92 -5.79
CA ILE A 515 5.87 -4.55 -6.16
C ILE A 515 7.06 -3.70 -5.69
N LEU A 516 7.04 -2.40 -5.97
CA LEU A 516 8.13 -1.49 -5.60
C LEU A 516 8.27 -1.36 -4.08
N SER A 517 7.16 -1.13 -3.37
CA SER A 517 7.15 -0.93 -1.93
C SER A 517 7.60 -2.18 -1.17
N SER A 518 7.09 -3.35 -1.55
CA SER A 518 7.47 -4.63 -0.92
C SER A 518 8.93 -4.99 -1.17
N SER A 519 9.47 -4.69 -2.36
CA SER A 519 10.89 -4.90 -2.68
C SER A 519 11.81 -3.95 -1.88
N TRP A 520 11.42 -2.68 -1.74
CA TRP A 520 12.13 -1.71 -0.90
C TRP A 520 12.14 -2.10 0.57
N ALA A 521 11.07 -2.67 1.10
CA ALA A 521 11.03 -3.16 2.47
C ALA A 521 12.10 -4.24 2.73
N VAL A 522 12.34 -5.14 1.77
CA VAL A 522 13.40 -6.16 1.89
C VAL A 522 14.79 -5.55 1.79
N VAL A 523 15.03 -4.66 0.82
CA VAL A 523 16.34 -3.98 0.65
C VAL A 523 16.68 -3.14 1.88
N GLY A 524 15.75 -2.28 2.31
CA GLY A 524 15.90 -1.34 3.41
C GLY A 524 16.19 -2.02 4.74
N CYS A 525 15.52 -3.12 5.03
CA CYS A 525 15.64 -3.76 6.34
C CYS A 525 16.79 -4.76 6.41
N ILE A 526 17.05 -5.53 5.34
CA ILE A 526 18.05 -6.61 5.37
C ILE A 526 19.45 -6.12 4.97
N PHE A 527 19.55 -5.23 3.97
CA PHE A 527 20.84 -4.90 3.35
C PHE A 527 21.39 -3.54 3.75
N VAL A 528 20.55 -2.50 3.93
CA VAL A 528 21.04 -1.15 4.29
C VAL A 528 21.87 -1.16 5.59
N PRO A 529 21.46 -1.82 6.70
CA PRO A 529 22.28 -1.85 7.92
C PRO A 529 23.64 -2.53 7.70
N LYS A 530 23.71 -3.54 6.82
CA LYS A 530 24.94 -4.28 6.53
C LYS A 530 25.88 -3.47 5.64
N CYS A 531 25.36 -2.84 4.60
CA CYS A 531 26.13 -1.91 3.77
C CYS A 531 26.66 -0.73 4.59
N TYR A 532 25.86 -0.20 5.51
CA TYR A 532 26.28 0.86 6.41
C TYR A 532 27.49 0.43 7.27
N ILE A 533 27.44 -0.75 7.88
CA ILE A 533 28.56 -1.26 8.68
C ILE A 533 29.79 -1.52 7.80
N ILE A 534 29.63 -2.17 6.65
CA ILE A 534 30.74 -2.53 5.75
C ILE A 534 31.49 -1.28 5.26
N LEU A 535 30.76 -0.19 4.92
CA LEU A 535 31.34 1.03 4.33
C LEU A 535 31.76 2.06 5.37
N PHE A 536 30.95 2.31 6.41
CA PHE A 536 31.18 3.40 7.36
C PHE A 536 31.80 2.95 8.70
N ARG A 537 31.89 1.63 8.97
CA ARG A 537 32.51 1.06 10.18
C ARG A 537 33.57 0.01 9.83
N PRO A 538 34.66 0.38 9.15
CA PRO A 538 35.69 -0.57 8.68
C PRO A 538 36.36 -1.36 9.80
N ASN A 539 36.42 -0.82 11.03
CA ASN A 539 36.99 -1.50 12.20
C ASN A 539 36.21 -2.77 12.60
N MET A 540 34.93 -2.89 12.21
CA MET A 540 34.14 -4.11 12.45
C MET A 540 34.29 -5.15 11.33
N ASN A 541 35.00 -4.81 10.25
CA ASN A 541 35.30 -5.75 9.16
C ASN A 541 36.49 -6.68 9.52
N SER A 542 37.25 -6.37 10.57
CA SER A 542 38.23 -7.28 11.17
C SER A 542 37.58 -8.16 12.23
N ARG A 543 38.02 -9.41 12.37
CA ARG A 543 37.61 -10.24 13.50
C ARG A 543 38.26 -9.67 14.76
N GLU A 544 37.53 -8.87 15.54
CA GLU A 544 37.93 -8.71 16.93
C GLU A 544 37.68 -10.03 17.65
N HIS A 545 38.79 -10.66 18.02
CA HIS A 545 38.82 -11.93 18.69
C HIS A 545 38.08 -11.83 20.03
N PHE A 546 37.31 -12.87 20.35
CA PHE A 546 36.85 -13.11 21.71
C PHE A 546 38.06 -13.05 22.66
N LYS A 547 38.07 -12.08 23.59
CA LYS A 547 39.21 -11.79 24.45
C LYS A 547 38.76 -11.86 25.90
N ILE A 548 39.29 -12.84 26.64
CA ILE A 548 39.24 -12.85 28.10
C ILE A 548 40.55 -12.26 28.59
N SER A 549 40.52 -11.09 29.22
CA SER A 549 41.70 -10.53 29.88
C SER A 549 41.78 -10.98 31.33
N TYR A 550 42.95 -11.43 31.77
CA TYR A 550 43.14 -11.88 33.14
C TYR A 550 43.41 -10.75 34.14
N PHE A 551 43.75 -9.54 33.65
CA PHE A 551 44.23 -8.43 34.50
C PHE A 551 43.84 -7.03 34.01
N ALA A 552 42.96 -6.89 33.01
CA ALA A 552 42.50 -5.57 32.56
C ALA A 552 41.27 -5.11 33.37
N THR A 553 41.48 -4.14 34.25
CA THR A 553 40.51 -3.74 35.27
C THR A 553 39.75 -2.43 34.97
N ASN A 554 40.17 -1.67 33.96
CA ASN A 554 39.56 -0.38 33.61
C ASN A 554 38.03 -0.49 33.38
N PRO A 555 37.19 0.40 33.96
CA PRO A 555 35.74 0.34 33.84
C PRO A 555 35.19 0.49 32.42
N ILE A 556 35.88 1.22 31.53
CA ILE A 556 35.41 1.46 30.15
C ILE A 556 35.22 0.15 29.37
N LEU A 557 35.99 -0.88 29.71
CA LEU A 557 35.93 -2.20 29.09
C LEU A 557 34.65 -2.97 29.43
N SER A 558 33.84 -2.47 30.38
CA SER A 558 32.50 -3.00 30.68
C SER A 558 31.41 -2.50 29.73
N ASP A 559 31.68 -1.53 28.85
CA ASP A 559 30.69 -1.04 27.88
C ASP A 559 30.50 -2.08 26.76
N ARG A 560 29.35 -2.77 26.79
CA ARG A 560 29.00 -3.81 25.82
C ARG A 560 28.73 -3.29 24.41
N ASN A 561 28.46 -1.99 24.24
CA ASN A 561 28.28 -1.39 22.92
C ASN A 561 29.62 -1.18 22.23
N LEU A 562 30.65 -0.82 23.00
CA LEU A 562 32.01 -0.62 22.51
C LEU A 562 32.80 -1.93 22.48
N PHE A 563 32.63 -2.80 23.48
CA PHE A 563 33.40 -4.04 23.69
C PHE A 563 32.49 -5.27 23.90
N PRO A 564 31.70 -5.69 22.89
CA PRO A 564 30.72 -6.76 23.03
C PRO A 564 31.32 -8.16 23.29
N SER A 565 32.56 -8.38 22.88
CA SER A 565 33.28 -9.67 22.98
C SER A 565 34.35 -9.70 24.06
N PHE A 566 34.46 -8.64 24.88
CA PHE A 566 35.44 -8.55 25.96
C PHE A 566 34.89 -9.16 27.25
N PHE A 567 35.69 -10.00 27.88
CA PHE A 567 35.43 -10.55 29.21
C PHE A 567 36.70 -10.42 30.02
N ARG A 568 36.58 -10.51 31.34
CA ARG A 568 37.76 -10.52 32.20
C ARG A 568 37.56 -11.40 33.42
N THR A 569 38.63 -12.01 33.91
CA THR A 569 38.59 -12.84 35.13
C THR A 569 38.94 -12.05 36.38
N ILE A 570 39.06 -10.73 36.28
CA ILE A 570 39.32 -9.81 37.38
C ILE A 570 38.17 -8.79 37.48
N PRO A 571 37.76 -8.35 38.69
CA PRO A 571 36.67 -7.39 38.80
C PRO A 571 37.06 -5.99 38.29
N SER A 572 36.06 -5.15 38.08
CA SER A 572 36.25 -3.78 37.60
C SER A 572 36.84 -2.86 38.68
N ASP A 573 37.71 -1.92 38.28
CA ASP A 573 38.20 -0.85 39.16
C ASP A 573 37.06 -0.01 39.75
N GLU A 574 35.91 0.08 39.08
CA GLU A 574 34.72 0.76 39.62
C GLU A 574 34.38 0.25 41.03
N PHE A 575 34.41 -1.07 41.22
CA PHE A 575 34.07 -1.69 42.50
C PHE A 575 35.21 -1.57 43.51
N GLN A 576 36.46 -1.63 43.05
CA GLN A 576 37.62 -1.42 43.89
C GLN A 576 37.67 0.00 44.45
N MET A 577 37.46 1.03 43.62
CA MET A 577 37.50 2.43 44.05
C MET A 577 36.38 2.72 45.08
N ARG A 578 35.20 2.12 44.89
CA ARG A 578 34.13 2.16 45.90
C ARG A 578 34.54 1.49 47.21
N GLY A 579 35.15 0.31 47.13
CA GLY A 579 35.64 -0.39 48.33
C GLY A 579 36.75 0.37 49.07
N LEU A 580 37.66 1.01 48.34
CA LEU A 580 38.70 1.88 48.92
C LEU A 580 38.07 3.11 49.61
N ALA A 581 37.05 3.72 49.01
CA ALA A 581 36.32 4.81 49.66
C ALA A 581 35.59 4.34 50.94
N GLN A 582 34.97 3.15 50.92
CA GLN A 582 34.38 2.56 52.12
C GLN A 582 35.43 2.25 53.19
N LEU A 583 36.61 1.78 52.82
CA LEU A 583 37.74 1.55 53.73
C LEU A 583 38.17 2.86 54.41
N ILE A 584 38.28 3.95 53.65
CA ILE A 584 38.62 5.29 54.15
C ILE A 584 37.55 5.77 55.15
N SER A 585 36.28 5.60 54.79
CA SER A 585 35.15 5.94 55.65
C SER A 585 35.11 5.11 56.93
N TYR A 586 35.39 3.80 56.85
CA TYR A 586 35.41 2.86 57.98
C TYR A 586 36.39 3.28 59.07
N PHE A 587 37.59 3.75 58.70
CA PHE A 587 38.59 4.26 59.65
C PHE A 587 38.40 5.75 60.01
N GLY A 588 37.33 6.39 59.54
CA GLY A 588 37.04 7.79 59.85
C GLY A 588 38.03 8.80 59.23
N TRP A 589 38.78 8.42 58.20
CA TRP A 589 39.76 9.30 57.57
C TRP A 589 39.06 10.33 56.66
N THR A 590 39.04 11.58 57.10
CA THR A 590 38.39 12.68 56.37
C THR A 590 39.35 13.54 55.56
N TRP A 591 40.68 13.37 55.70
CA TRP A 591 41.69 14.15 54.98
C TRP A 591 42.72 13.23 54.31
N VAL A 592 42.58 13.04 53.00
CA VAL A 592 43.37 12.05 52.23
C VAL A 592 44.01 12.66 50.98
N GLY A 593 45.22 12.22 50.65
CA GLY A 593 45.89 12.56 49.38
C GLY A 593 45.69 11.45 48.34
N LEU A 594 45.59 11.81 47.07
CA LEU A 594 45.47 10.85 45.97
C LEU A 594 46.65 10.99 45.00
N VAL A 595 47.27 9.86 44.64
CA VAL A 595 48.33 9.78 43.63
C VAL A 595 48.00 8.66 42.65
N ALA A 596 47.98 8.96 41.35
CA ALA A 596 47.65 7.97 40.32
C ALA A 596 48.56 8.08 39.08
N ASN A 597 48.63 7.03 38.26
CA ASN A 597 49.32 7.10 36.96
C ASN A 597 48.62 8.09 36.00
N ASP A 598 49.37 8.67 35.06
CA ASP A 598 48.85 9.58 34.03
C ASP A 598 48.09 8.90 32.88
N ASN A 599 47.90 7.57 32.94
CA ASN A 599 47.18 6.76 31.96
C ASN A 599 45.70 6.56 32.33
N ASP A 600 44.95 5.89 31.44
CA ASP A 600 43.51 5.67 31.63
C ASP A 600 43.17 4.91 32.92
N TYR A 601 44.01 3.97 33.37
CA TYR A 601 43.82 3.26 34.63
C TYR A 601 43.85 4.21 35.83
N GLY A 602 44.91 5.02 35.93
CA GLY A 602 45.06 5.98 37.02
C GLY A 602 44.01 7.10 36.98
N GLN A 603 43.71 7.63 35.79
CA GLN A 603 42.76 8.74 35.64
C GLN A 603 41.32 8.36 35.99
N TYR A 604 40.81 7.23 35.48
CA TYR A 604 39.47 6.75 35.83
C TYR A 604 39.39 6.36 37.31
N GLY A 605 40.42 5.69 37.83
CA GLY A 605 40.49 5.33 39.24
C GLY A 605 40.41 6.56 40.14
N LEU A 606 41.19 7.60 39.84
CA LEU A 606 41.22 8.85 40.60
C LEU A 606 39.87 9.57 40.55
N GLN A 607 39.23 9.62 39.37
CA GLN A 607 37.92 10.26 39.21
C GLN A 607 36.83 9.57 40.06
N ILE A 608 36.74 8.24 40.01
CA ILE A 608 35.73 7.47 40.76
C ILE A 608 36.00 7.59 42.26
N LEU A 609 37.24 7.35 42.68
CA LEU A 609 37.61 7.39 44.10
C LEU A 609 37.39 8.78 44.72
N MET A 610 37.78 9.84 44.02
CA MET A 610 37.55 11.22 44.49
C MET A 610 36.06 11.49 44.71
N GLN A 611 35.21 11.05 43.78
CA GLN A 611 33.76 11.21 43.90
C GLN A 611 33.19 10.43 45.09
N GLU A 612 33.62 9.18 45.28
CA GLU A 612 33.13 8.34 46.39
C GLU A 612 33.61 8.83 47.76
N ILE A 613 34.83 9.36 47.87
CA ILE A 613 35.33 9.98 49.12
C ILE A 613 34.51 11.23 49.48
N ILE A 614 34.23 12.10 48.51
CA ILE A 614 33.42 13.32 48.72
C ILE A 614 31.99 12.94 49.14
N ASN A 615 31.39 11.94 48.48
CA ASN A 615 30.07 11.44 48.84
C ASN A 615 30.04 10.83 50.26
N GLY A 616 31.15 10.21 50.69
CA GLY A 616 31.34 9.69 52.03
C GLY A 616 31.70 10.74 53.09
N GLY A 617 31.69 12.03 52.74
CA GLY A 617 31.98 13.14 53.66
C GLY A 617 33.47 13.40 53.92
N GLY A 618 34.37 12.84 53.10
CA GLY A 618 35.81 13.09 53.16
C GLY A 618 36.26 14.21 52.21
N CYS A 619 37.46 14.73 52.45
CA CYS A 619 38.12 15.77 51.67
C CYS A 619 39.41 15.24 51.04
N VAL A 620 39.62 15.59 49.77
CA VAL A 620 40.84 15.26 49.02
C VAL A 620 41.79 16.45 49.06
N ALA A 621 42.93 16.28 49.75
CA ALA A 621 43.92 17.34 49.97
C ALA A 621 44.68 17.73 48.69
N PHE A 622 45.01 16.73 47.88
CA PHE A 622 45.60 16.87 46.56
C PHE A 622 45.30 15.61 45.75
N ALA A 623 45.32 15.75 44.44
CA ALA A 623 45.11 14.67 43.49
C ALA A 623 46.13 14.81 42.35
N GLU A 624 47.28 14.14 42.51
CA GLU A 624 48.42 14.31 41.61
C GLU A 624 48.65 13.09 40.71
N LYS A 625 49.23 13.35 39.54
CA LYS A 625 49.53 12.33 38.54
C LYS A 625 51.02 12.03 38.46
N ILE A 626 51.37 10.75 38.39
CA ILE A 626 52.71 10.25 38.10
C ILE A 626 52.92 10.30 36.59
N LEU A 627 53.87 11.11 36.13
CA LEU A 627 54.18 11.34 34.72
C LEU A 627 55.12 10.24 34.21
N THR A 628 54.55 9.17 33.67
CA THR A 628 55.29 7.95 33.29
C THR A 628 56.32 8.17 32.16
N GLY A 629 56.13 9.21 31.33
CA GLY A 629 57.03 9.56 30.23
C GLY A 629 58.23 10.45 30.58
N ARG A 630 58.41 10.86 31.85
CA ARG A 630 59.52 11.73 32.28
C ARG A 630 60.58 10.98 33.10
N PRO A 631 61.86 11.38 33.01
CA PRO A 631 62.89 10.86 33.91
C PRO A 631 62.50 11.17 35.37
N ASN A 632 62.65 10.17 36.25
CA ASN A 632 62.26 10.18 37.66
C ASN A 632 60.78 10.48 37.92
N MET A 633 59.91 10.41 36.90
CA MET A 633 58.44 10.40 37.02
C MET A 633 57.89 11.47 37.99
N ASN A 634 58.39 12.71 37.86
CA ASN A 634 58.08 13.85 38.74
C ASN A 634 58.13 13.57 40.26
N ALA A 635 58.86 12.53 40.70
CA ALA A 635 58.94 12.12 42.11
C ALA A 635 59.37 13.24 43.06
N PRO A 636 60.34 14.13 42.73
CA PRO A 636 60.71 15.21 43.64
C PRO A 636 59.57 16.20 43.91
N TYR A 637 58.74 16.44 42.90
CA TYR A 637 57.55 17.29 43.01
C TYR A 637 56.46 16.59 43.84
N LEU A 638 56.19 15.32 43.57
CA LEU A 638 55.20 14.54 44.33
C LEU A 638 55.57 14.45 45.82
N ALA A 639 56.84 14.16 46.13
CA ALA A 639 57.34 14.15 47.50
C ALA A 639 57.19 15.53 48.18
N HIS A 640 57.42 16.62 47.44
CA HIS A 640 57.21 17.98 47.93
C HIS A 640 55.72 18.26 48.22
N VAL A 641 54.81 17.91 47.32
CA VAL A 641 53.35 18.08 47.52
C VAL A 641 52.86 17.29 48.73
N ILE A 642 53.25 16.01 48.84
CA ILE A 642 52.89 15.17 49.99
C ILE A 642 53.40 15.81 51.29
N LYS A 643 54.65 16.27 51.31
CA LYS A 643 55.26 16.91 52.48
C LYS A 643 54.54 18.21 52.90
N MET A 644 54.13 19.05 51.94
CA MET A 644 53.48 20.34 52.20
C MET A 644 52.01 20.20 52.60
N SER A 645 51.35 19.10 52.21
CA SER A 645 49.92 18.87 52.41
C SER A 645 49.50 18.39 53.81
N ASN A 646 50.47 18.00 54.67
CA ASN A 646 50.24 17.43 56.00
C ASN A 646 49.32 16.20 56.05
N VAL A 647 49.06 15.53 54.93
CA VAL A 647 48.26 14.30 54.90
C VAL A 647 48.96 13.17 55.68
N LYS A 648 48.17 12.33 56.33
CA LYS A 648 48.65 11.10 56.98
C LYS A 648 48.28 9.84 56.21
N VAL A 649 47.32 9.94 55.30
CA VAL A 649 46.83 8.84 54.49
C VAL A 649 46.90 9.26 53.02
N VAL A 650 47.59 8.45 52.21
CA VAL A 650 47.70 8.65 50.77
C VAL A 650 47.24 7.39 50.05
N VAL A 651 46.27 7.55 49.16
CA VAL A 651 45.80 6.48 48.29
C VAL A 651 46.59 6.51 46.99
N MET A 652 47.19 5.38 46.63
CA MET A 652 48.04 5.24 45.47
C MET A 652 47.46 4.25 44.46
N ILE A 653 47.13 4.75 43.27
CA ILE A 653 46.57 3.99 42.14
C ILE A 653 47.63 3.91 41.04
N THR A 654 48.55 2.95 41.17
CA THR A 654 49.72 2.84 40.30
C THR A 654 50.03 1.39 39.93
N SER A 655 50.82 1.21 38.88
CA SER A 655 51.40 -0.07 38.49
C SER A 655 52.76 -0.30 39.17
N ASN A 656 53.14 -1.57 39.33
CA ASN A 656 54.30 -2.01 40.11
C ASN A 656 55.61 -1.26 39.86
N THR A 657 55.92 -0.89 38.62
CA THR A 657 57.22 -0.33 38.25
C THR A 657 57.50 1.09 38.75
N TYR A 658 56.48 1.90 39.04
CA TYR A 658 56.64 3.33 39.29
C TYR A 658 56.64 3.71 40.77
N PHE A 659 56.21 2.77 41.61
CA PHE A 659 56.13 2.94 43.06
C PHE A 659 57.50 3.18 43.71
N VAL A 660 58.51 2.41 43.33
CA VAL A 660 59.83 2.40 43.98
C VAL A 660 60.52 3.76 43.84
N GLU A 661 60.43 4.40 42.68
CA GLU A 661 61.02 5.71 42.40
C GLU A 661 60.48 6.80 43.34
N LEU A 662 59.16 6.80 43.59
CA LEU A 662 58.55 7.75 44.53
C LEU A 662 58.98 7.47 45.97
N MET A 663 59.01 6.21 46.39
CA MET A 663 59.41 5.85 47.76
C MET A 663 60.88 6.19 48.04
N GLU A 664 61.78 5.95 47.08
CA GLU A 664 63.20 6.30 47.21
C GLU A 664 63.41 7.81 47.30
N GLU A 665 62.65 8.61 46.53
CA GLU A 665 62.69 10.07 46.64
C GLU A 665 62.11 10.56 47.98
N MET A 666 61.07 9.91 48.51
CA MET A 666 60.53 10.24 49.83
C MET A 666 61.51 9.96 50.97
N LEU A 667 62.28 8.87 50.88
CA LEU A 667 63.40 8.61 51.79
C LEU A 667 64.46 9.71 51.67
N ARG A 668 64.82 10.09 50.45
CA ARG A 668 65.82 11.15 50.19
C ARG A 668 65.43 12.49 50.81
N GLN A 669 64.13 12.80 50.85
CA GLN A 669 63.58 14.03 51.43
C GLN A 669 63.15 13.90 52.91
N ASN A 670 63.44 12.77 53.57
CA ASN A 670 63.05 12.43 54.95
C ASN A 670 61.54 12.56 55.21
N VAL A 671 60.70 12.19 54.25
CA VAL A 671 59.24 12.20 54.42
C VAL A 671 58.78 10.83 54.93
N THR A 672 58.30 10.79 56.18
CA THR A 672 57.91 9.55 56.89
C THR A 672 56.55 9.71 57.57
N GLY A 673 55.99 8.62 58.10
CA GLY A 673 54.71 8.65 58.83
C GLY A 673 53.47 8.80 57.94
N ILE A 674 53.58 8.40 56.68
CA ILE A 674 52.45 8.28 55.75
C ILE A 674 51.95 6.84 55.79
N THR A 675 50.64 6.69 55.95
CA THR A 675 49.93 5.43 55.75
C THR A 675 49.53 5.33 54.29
N TRP A 676 49.97 4.26 53.63
CA TRP A 676 49.70 4.02 52.23
C TRP A 676 48.49 3.11 52.07
N ILE A 677 47.51 3.59 51.29
CA ILE A 677 46.40 2.77 50.81
C ILE A 677 46.65 2.48 49.34
N VAL A 678 46.78 1.22 48.96
CA VAL A 678 47.24 0.86 47.60
C VAL A 678 46.20 0.05 46.83
N SER A 679 46.21 0.23 45.52
CA SER A 679 45.42 -0.60 44.61
C SER A 679 45.98 -2.04 44.53
N GLU A 680 45.19 -2.92 43.93
CA GLU A 680 45.41 -4.35 43.71
C GLU A 680 46.66 -4.68 42.92
N ALA A 681 47.08 -3.77 42.04
CA ALA A 681 48.31 -3.91 41.31
C ALA A 681 49.53 -3.99 42.26
N LEU A 682 49.52 -3.21 43.35
CA LEU A 682 50.66 -3.04 44.25
C LEU A 682 50.50 -3.78 45.59
N SER A 683 49.26 -4.00 46.06
CA SER A 683 48.97 -4.58 47.38
C SER A 683 49.58 -5.95 47.63
N THR A 684 49.85 -6.75 46.60
CA THR A 684 50.51 -8.06 46.70
C THR A 684 51.91 -8.09 46.07
N SER A 685 52.48 -6.93 45.78
CA SER A 685 53.76 -6.83 45.08
C SER A 685 54.94 -7.09 45.99
N ASN A 686 55.89 -7.93 45.55
CA ASN A 686 57.15 -8.16 46.28
C ASN A 686 58.00 -6.89 46.43
N LEU A 687 57.73 -5.83 45.66
CA LEU A 687 58.42 -4.54 45.77
C LEU A 687 58.25 -3.89 47.15
N LEU A 688 57.14 -4.14 47.84
CA LEU A 688 56.91 -3.66 49.22
C LEU A 688 57.82 -4.37 50.25
N SER A 689 58.42 -5.51 49.90
CA SER A 689 59.38 -6.21 50.75
C SER A 689 60.83 -5.72 50.58
N LYS A 690 61.09 -4.78 49.65
CA LYS A 690 62.44 -4.27 49.37
C LYS A 690 63.01 -3.57 50.61
N GLU A 691 64.18 -4.02 51.06
CA GLU A 691 64.83 -3.55 52.29
C GLU A 691 65.02 -2.01 52.30
N SER A 692 65.32 -1.41 51.14
CA SER A 692 65.59 0.03 51.02
C SER A 692 64.41 0.92 51.41
N ILE A 693 63.17 0.47 51.22
CA ILE A 693 61.94 1.29 51.42
C ILE A 693 61.06 0.83 52.58
N LYS A 694 61.49 -0.23 53.28
CA LYS A 694 60.75 -0.90 54.35
C LYS A 694 60.22 0.04 55.45
N SER A 695 60.96 1.08 55.80
CA SER A 695 60.58 2.05 56.84
C SER A 695 59.41 2.97 56.45
N ILE A 696 59.21 3.21 55.15
CA ILE A 696 58.12 4.05 54.64
C ILE A 696 56.86 3.24 54.35
N VAL A 697 57.02 2.00 53.89
CA VAL A 697 55.91 1.17 53.41
C VAL A 697 55.32 0.24 54.49
N LEU A 698 55.88 0.26 55.70
CA LEU A 698 55.35 -0.46 56.85
C LEU A 698 53.90 -0.06 57.13
N GLY A 699 53.01 -1.05 57.25
CA GLY A 699 51.59 -0.82 57.51
C GLY A 699 50.77 -0.37 56.31
N THR A 700 51.32 -0.53 55.10
CA THR A 700 50.54 -0.37 53.87
C THR A 700 49.34 -1.33 53.87
N VAL A 701 48.16 -0.80 53.61
CA VAL A 701 46.92 -1.59 53.46
C VAL A 701 46.43 -1.46 52.03
N GLY A 702 45.91 -2.53 51.45
CA GLY A 702 45.39 -2.47 50.09
C GLY A 702 44.43 -3.59 49.77
N PHE A 703 43.74 -3.44 48.67
CA PHE A 703 42.86 -4.47 48.13
C PHE A 703 43.70 -5.45 47.35
N ALA A 704 43.58 -6.74 47.56
CA ALA A 704 44.20 -7.81 46.80
C ALA A 704 43.14 -8.59 46.03
N ILE A 705 43.53 -9.20 44.91
CA ILE A 705 42.64 -10.07 44.16
C ILE A 705 42.36 -11.32 44.99
N HIS A 706 41.07 -11.65 45.14
CA HIS A 706 40.63 -12.78 45.95
C HIS A 706 41.28 -14.09 45.52
N ARG A 707 41.86 -14.81 46.49
CA ARG A 707 42.58 -16.08 46.22
C ARG A 707 41.67 -17.29 46.42
N GLY A 708 41.45 -18.07 45.36
CA GLY A 708 40.79 -19.39 45.43
C GLY A 708 41.77 -20.55 45.64
N LYS A 709 41.33 -21.63 46.28
CA LYS A 709 42.12 -22.88 46.39
C LYS A 709 41.83 -23.78 45.18
N ILE A 710 42.85 -24.07 44.37
CA ILE A 710 42.74 -24.98 43.23
C ILE A 710 43.38 -26.34 43.61
N PRO A 711 42.59 -27.39 43.88
CA PRO A 711 43.12 -28.71 44.22
C PRO A 711 44.02 -29.25 43.11
N GLN A 712 45.06 -30.00 43.47
CA GLN A 712 46.04 -30.60 42.54
C GLN A 712 46.88 -29.60 41.71
N PHE A 713 46.61 -28.28 41.79
CA PHE A 713 47.38 -27.30 41.02
C PHE A 713 48.86 -27.28 41.39
N THR A 714 49.19 -27.46 42.67
CA THR A 714 50.59 -27.57 43.14
C THR A 714 51.28 -28.82 42.58
N GLU A 715 50.57 -29.95 42.50
CA GLU A 715 51.11 -31.19 41.90
C GLU A 715 51.32 -31.03 40.39
N HIS A 716 50.37 -30.38 39.73
CA HIS A 716 50.48 -30.03 38.32
C HIS A 716 51.71 -29.16 38.06
N LEU A 717 51.91 -28.05 38.81
CA LEU A 717 53.08 -27.19 38.67
C LEU A 717 54.40 -27.94 38.89
N ARG A 718 54.44 -28.89 39.83
CA ARG A 718 55.62 -29.76 40.05
C ARG A 718 55.85 -30.75 38.92
N SER A 719 54.82 -31.14 38.17
CA SER A 719 54.93 -32.08 37.04
C SER A 719 55.48 -31.45 35.76
N LEU A 720 55.43 -30.11 35.64
CA LEU A 720 55.87 -29.39 34.46
C LEU A 720 57.40 -29.36 34.35
N SER A 721 57.94 -29.81 33.20
CA SER A 721 59.37 -29.74 32.90
C SER A 721 59.63 -29.11 31.53
N PRO A 722 60.63 -28.20 31.39
CA PRO A 722 61.00 -27.61 30.11
C PRO A 722 61.37 -28.63 29.03
N SER A 723 61.83 -29.82 29.46
CA SER A 723 62.16 -30.94 28.57
C SER A 723 60.96 -31.66 27.95
N LYS A 724 59.81 -31.68 28.64
CA LYS A 724 58.58 -32.34 28.15
C LYS A 724 57.65 -31.37 27.42
N ASN A 725 57.77 -30.08 27.70
CA ASN A 725 56.86 -29.03 27.25
C ASN A 725 57.60 -27.96 26.44
N LEU A 726 58.29 -28.39 25.37
CA LEU A 726 59.18 -27.58 24.52
C LEU A 726 58.49 -26.36 23.85
N ASN A 727 57.16 -26.38 23.73
CA ASN A 727 56.39 -25.34 23.04
C ASN A 727 55.81 -24.26 23.99
N ASP A 728 56.03 -24.37 25.31
CA ASP A 728 55.51 -23.40 26.29
C ASP A 728 56.55 -22.30 26.56
N LEU A 729 56.31 -21.12 25.98
CA LEU A 729 57.18 -19.94 26.06
C LEU A 729 57.26 -19.36 27.49
N PHE A 730 56.23 -19.54 28.32
CA PHE A 730 56.16 -18.97 29.67
C PHE A 730 56.74 -19.92 30.72
N LEU A 731 56.71 -21.23 30.45
CA LEU A 731 57.28 -22.23 31.36
C LEU A 731 58.78 -22.01 31.57
N ARG A 732 59.49 -21.53 30.54
CA ARG A 732 60.92 -21.18 30.63
C ARG A 732 61.15 -20.06 31.65
N GLU A 733 60.48 -18.93 31.51
CA GLU A 733 60.64 -17.78 32.39
C GLU A 733 60.26 -18.13 33.84
N TYR A 734 59.18 -18.89 34.02
CA TYR A 734 58.78 -19.42 35.32
C TYR A 734 59.86 -20.31 35.95
N TRP A 735 60.44 -21.25 35.19
CA TRP A 735 61.51 -22.14 35.70
C TRP A 735 62.80 -21.38 36.03
N GLU A 736 63.19 -20.42 35.19
CA GLU A 736 64.36 -19.57 35.42
C GLU A 736 64.18 -18.72 36.70
N GLN A 737 62.97 -18.19 36.96
CA GLN A 737 62.67 -17.43 38.18
C GLN A 737 62.60 -18.29 39.45
N ILE A 738 61.88 -19.42 39.42
CA ILE A 738 61.66 -20.25 40.62
C ILE A 738 62.91 -21.03 41.01
N PHE A 739 63.64 -21.59 40.05
CA PHE A 739 64.79 -22.46 40.31
C PHE A 739 66.13 -21.75 40.12
N SER A 740 66.13 -20.46 39.77
CA SER A 740 67.34 -19.63 39.61
C SER A 740 68.40 -20.23 38.65
N CYS A 741 67.97 -21.00 37.66
CA CYS A 741 68.84 -21.66 36.68
C CYS A 741 68.82 -20.88 35.36
N LYS A 742 69.97 -20.48 34.81
CA LYS A 742 70.12 -19.88 33.46
C LYS A 742 70.97 -20.80 32.59
N GLY A 743 70.42 -21.42 31.53
CA GLY A 743 71.29 -22.22 30.67
C GLY A 743 70.75 -23.16 29.59
N VAL A 744 69.47 -23.16 29.19
CA VAL A 744 69.03 -24.05 28.09
C VAL A 744 68.78 -23.25 26.81
N THR A 745 69.65 -23.42 25.81
CA THR A 745 69.48 -22.84 24.45
C THR A 745 68.54 -23.70 23.63
N PHE A 746 67.36 -23.16 23.29
CA PHE A 746 66.44 -23.73 22.30
C PHE A 746 66.33 -22.80 21.09
N GLN A 747 66.16 -23.38 19.90
CA GLN A 747 65.95 -22.62 18.66
C GLN A 747 64.66 -21.78 18.75
N PRO A 748 64.65 -20.54 18.23
CA PRO A 748 63.46 -19.69 18.26
C PRO A 748 62.39 -20.28 17.33
N ILE A 749 61.27 -20.71 17.92
CA ILE A 749 60.06 -21.04 17.16
C ILE A 749 59.47 -19.71 16.66
N SER A 750 59.26 -19.61 15.36
CA SER A 750 58.60 -18.44 14.77
C SER A 750 57.14 -18.39 15.25
N VAL A 751 56.68 -17.21 15.68
CA VAL A 751 55.29 -16.96 16.16
C VAL A 751 54.23 -17.26 15.06
N ILE A 752 54.67 -17.58 13.85
CA ILE A 752 53.85 -17.80 12.66
C ILE A 752 53.16 -19.19 12.72
N ASP A 753 53.75 -20.20 13.35
CA ASP A 753 53.22 -21.58 13.30
C ASP A 753 51.98 -21.83 14.19
N PHE A 754 51.62 -20.90 15.09
CA PHE A 754 50.40 -21.01 15.89
C PHE A 754 49.12 -20.58 15.15
N ILE A 755 49.26 -19.95 13.97
CA ILE A 755 48.12 -19.44 13.19
C ILE A 755 47.63 -20.47 12.15
N ASP A 756 48.45 -21.44 11.75
CA ASP A 756 48.16 -22.32 10.62
C ASP A 756 47.34 -23.59 10.94
N TYR A 757 46.96 -23.83 12.19
CA TYR A 757 46.18 -25.03 12.55
C TYR A 757 44.66 -24.91 12.30
N THR A 758 44.18 -23.89 11.58
CA THR A 758 42.72 -23.65 11.41
C THR A 758 42.20 -23.58 9.98
N ASP A 759 42.91 -24.15 9.00
CA ASP A 759 42.52 -24.00 7.59
C ASP A 759 41.66 -25.12 7.00
N ASN A 760 41.12 -26.03 7.82
CA ASN A 760 40.10 -26.97 7.36
C ASN A 760 39.03 -27.19 8.42
N THR A 761 38.02 -26.32 8.43
CA THR A 761 36.60 -26.71 8.53
C THR A 761 35.71 -25.48 8.56
N SER A 762 34.66 -25.52 7.73
CA SER A 762 33.44 -24.70 7.82
C SER A 762 32.68 -24.82 9.18
N ALA A 763 33.26 -25.51 10.17
CA ALA A 763 32.73 -25.72 11.52
C ALA A 763 33.15 -24.62 12.52
N VAL A 764 34.22 -23.86 12.26
CA VAL A 764 34.78 -22.91 13.24
C VAL A 764 33.96 -21.60 13.32
N CYS A 765 33.12 -21.29 12.33
CA CYS A 765 32.29 -20.08 12.36
C CYS A 765 31.18 -20.13 13.44
N GLY A 766 30.82 -21.33 13.90
CA GLY A 766 29.91 -21.54 15.03
C GLY A 766 30.61 -21.56 16.40
N LEU A 767 31.92 -21.81 16.44
CA LEU A 767 32.68 -22.01 17.69
C LEU A 767 32.89 -20.70 18.46
N THR A 768 33.12 -19.57 17.79
CA THR A 768 33.31 -18.28 18.46
C THR A 768 32.02 -17.77 19.12
N PHE A 769 30.87 -17.95 18.44
CA PHE A 769 29.56 -17.62 19.00
C PHE A 769 29.12 -18.62 20.08
N GLN A 770 29.44 -19.91 19.92
CA GLN A 770 29.25 -20.92 20.96
C GLN A 770 30.02 -20.54 22.24
N LEU A 771 31.31 -20.21 22.12
CA LEU A 771 32.13 -19.85 23.26
C LEU A 771 31.60 -18.60 23.96
N LEU A 772 31.20 -17.57 23.20
CA LEU A 772 30.59 -16.36 23.74
C LEU A 772 29.27 -16.66 24.49
N HIS A 773 28.40 -17.50 23.92
CA HIS A 773 27.16 -17.92 24.58
C HIS A 773 27.43 -18.70 25.88
N TYR A 774 28.37 -19.66 25.86
CA TYR A 774 28.71 -20.44 27.06
C TYR A 774 29.33 -19.57 28.13
N VAL A 775 30.21 -18.64 27.76
CA VAL A 775 30.86 -17.72 28.71
C VAL A 775 29.83 -16.76 29.31
N ASN A 776 28.90 -16.22 28.51
CA ASN A 776 27.81 -15.38 29.02
C ASN A 776 26.87 -16.09 30.02
N ASN A 777 26.76 -17.42 29.93
CA ASN A 777 25.89 -18.22 30.78
C ASN A 777 26.65 -19.12 31.77
N VAL A 778 27.98 -18.94 31.88
CA VAL A 778 28.80 -19.78 32.72
C VAL A 778 28.45 -19.51 34.19
N ARG A 779 28.06 -20.55 34.90
CA ARG A 779 27.84 -20.50 36.34
C ARG A 779 28.19 -21.86 36.94
N PHE A 780 29.26 -21.90 37.72
CA PHE A 780 29.64 -23.09 38.47
C PHE A 780 30.18 -22.71 39.85
N LYS A 781 30.22 -23.68 40.77
CA LYS A 781 30.86 -23.53 42.07
C LYS A 781 32.22 -24.21 42.04
N THR A 782 33.24 -23.53 42.55
CA THR A 782 34.55 -24.12 42.80
C THR A 782 34.50 -25.03 44.04
N THR A 783 35.54 -25.84 44.23
CA THR A 783 35.62 -26.82 45.33
C THR A 783 35.66 -26.18 46.72
N ASP A 784 36.02 -24.91 46.82
CA ASP A 784 35.96 -24.08 48.03
C ASP A 784 34.60 -23.39 48.23
N GLY A 785 33.62 -23.61 47.34
CA GLY A 785 32.25 -23.12 47.45
C GLY A 785 31.97 -21.80 46.74
N SER A 786 32.99 -21.11 46.24
CA SER A 786 32.86 -19.82 45.53
C SER A 786 32.12 -19.96 44.20
N GLN A 787 31.23 -19.02 43.88
CA GLN A 787 30.53 -19.01 42.59
C GLN A 787 31.35 -18.27 41.53
N VAL A 788 31.57 -18.91 40.39
CA VAL A 788 32.21 -18.30 39.21
C VAL A 788 31.13 -18.07 38.16
N PHE A 789 30.89 -16.80 37.83
CA PHE A 789 30.00 -16.38 36.74
C PHE A 789 30.45 -15.03 36.18
N PHE A 790 29.92 -14.65 35.01
CA PHE A 790 30.06 -13.29 34.48
C PHE A 790 28.73 -12.55 34.58
N ASP A 791 28.76 -11.28 34.96
CA ASP A 791 27.60 -10.40 34.92
C ASP A 791 27.23 -10.00 33.47
N ALA A 792 26.15 -9.24 33.30
CA ALA A 792 25.73 -8.76 31.97
C ALA A 792 26.79 -7.87 31.28
N LYS A 793 27.69 -7.25 32.05
CA LYS A 793 28.80 -6.41 31.58
C LYS A 793 30.08 -7.22 31.28
N GLY A 794 30.11 -8.52 31.61
CA GLY A 794 31.26 -9.41 31.36
C GLY A 794 32.29 -9.44 32.47
N ASN A 795 31.90 -8.98 33.66
CA ASN A 795 32.75 -8.91 34.84
C ASN A 795 32.50 -10.11 35.77
N PRO A 796 33.52 -10.59 36.49
CA PRO A 796 33.34 -11.57 37.54
C PRO A 796 32.74 -10.90 38.80
N PRO A 797 32.34 -11.69 39.81
CA PRO A 797 31.90 -11.15 41.10
C PRO A 797 32.96 -10.22 41.70
N PRO A 798 32.60 -9.00 42.14
CA PRO A 798 33.55 -8.05 42.72
C PRO A 798 33.88 -8.40 44.17
N ILE A 799 34.79 -9.36 44.33
CA ILE A 799 35.32 -9.82 45.61
C ILE A 799 36.81 -9.44 45.69
N TYR A 800 37.19 -8.78 46.77
CA TYR A 800 38.58 -8.41 47.04
C TYR A 800 38.98 -8.85 48.44
N ASP A 801 40.20 -9.36 48.58
CA ASP A 801 40.81 -9.56 49.90
C ASP A 801 41.41 -8.24 50.37
N ILE A 802 41.46 -7.98 51.67
CA ILE A 802 42.16 -6.82 52.22
C ILE A 802 43.45 -7.31 52.85
N VAL A 803 44.57 -6.76 52.41
CA VAL A 803 45.90 -7.16 52.88
C VAL A 803 46.60 -6.00 53.57
N SER A 804 47.29 -6.31 54.67
CA SER A 804 48.15 -5.39 55.40
C SER A 804 49.58 -5.93 55.41
N TRP A 805 50.55 -5.05 55.17
CA TRP A 805 51.98 -5.40 55.19
C TRP A 805 52.57 -5.23 56.58
N ARG A 806 53.05 -6.34 57.15
CA ARG A 806 53.59 -6.40 58.50
C ARG A 806 54.98 -7.05 58.55
N PRO A 807 55.78 -6.83 59.60
CA PRO A 807 57.06 -7.50 59.76
C PRO A 807 56.89 -9.02 59.95
N SER A 808 57.59 -9.80 59.14
CA SER A 808 57.72 -11.25 59.29
C SER A 808 58.69 -11.60 60.43
N THR A 809 58.66 -12.86 60.88
CA THR A 809 59.60 -13.40 61.87
C THR A 809 61.08 -13.32 61.43
N LYS A 810 61.33 -13.21 60.13
CA LYS A 810 62.66 -13.04 59.52
C LYS A 810 63.06 -11.57 59.32
N GLY A 811 62.26 -10.62 59.78
CA GLY A 811 62.51 -9.19 59.63
C GLY A 811 62.13 -8.60 58.27
N THR A 812 61.79 -9.38 57.25
CA THR A 812 61.26 -8.86 55.97
C THR A 812 59.78 -8.51 56.09
N LEU A 813 59.25 -7.57 55.30
CA LEU A 813 57.80 -7.33 55.27
C LEU A 813 57.07 -8.44 54.50
N GLU A 814 55.94 -8.89 55.03
CA GLU A 814 55.07 -9.88 54.38
C GLU A 814 53.60 -9.41 54.35
N PRO A 815 52.85 -9.73 53.30
CA PRO A 815 51.42 -9.42 53.23
C PRO A 815 50.62 -10.41 54.10
N ALA A 816 49.75 -9.89 54.97
CA ALA A 816 48.80 -10.67 55.74
C ALA A 816 47.37 -10.27 55.37
N MET A 817 46.48 -11.26 55.20
CA MET A 817 45.06 -11.01 54.98
C MET A 817 44.43 -10.54 56.31
N VAL A 818 43.73 -9.41 56.25
CA VAL A 818 43.10 -8.74 57.40
C VAL A 818 41.61 -8.47 57.18
N GLY A 819 41.03 -8.94 56.08
CA GLY A 819 39.63 -8.71 55.77
C GLY A 819 39.26 -9.07 54.34
N PHE A 820 38.01 -8.81 53.99
CA PHE A 820 37.50 -8.96 52.62
C PHE A 820 36.41 -7.92 52.34
N TYR A 821 36.25 -7.60 51.07
CA TYR A 821 35.21 -6.75 50.52
C TYR A 821 34.41 -7.56 49.50
N ASP A 822 33.14 -7.80 49.80
CA ASP A 822 32.21 -8.57 48.97
C ASP A 822 30.86 -7.84 48.85
N LEU A 823 30.61 -7.29 47.67
CA LEU A 823 29.34 -6.62 47.34
C LEU A 823 28.14 -7.58 47.22
N ASN A 824 28.38 -8.89 47.11
CA ASN A 824 27.32 -9.90 47.03
C ASN A 824 27.10 -10.64 48.35
N SER A 825 27.62 -10.11 49.46
CA SER A 825 27.47 -10.69 50.80
C SER A 825 25.98 -10.91 51.12
N PRO A 826 25.55 -12.16 51.43
CA PRO A 826 24.15 -12.48 51.73
C PRO A 826 23.67 -11.85 53.04
N ASP A 827 24.59 -11.50 53.95
CA ASP A 827 24.31 -10.94 55.27
C ASP A 827 24.24 -9.39 55.25
N GLY A 828 24.50 -8.76 54.10
CA GLY A 828 24.43 -7.30 53.92
C GLY A 828 25.69 -6.52 54.33
N ASP A 829 26.60 -7.15 55.07
CA ASP A 829 27.90 -6.57 55.41
C ASP A 829 28.87 -6.67 54.23
N THR A 830 29.07 -5.57 53.51
CA THR A 830 29.89 -5.51 52.29
C THR A 830 31.39 -5.42 52.56
N LEU A 831 31.81 -4.96 53.74
CA LEU A 831 33.19 -4.75 54.13
C LEU A 831 33.44 -5.36 55.52
N THR A 832 34.33 -6.34 55.61
CA THR A 832 34.71 -6.99 56.88
C THR A 832 36.21 -6.85 57.11
N ILE A 833 36.61 -6.31 58.27
CA ILE A 833 38.02 -6.04 58.60
C ILE A 833 38.33 -6.52 60.03
N ASP A 834 39.37 -7.32 60.16
CA ASP A 834 40.04 -7.64 61.41
C ASP A 834 41.13 -6.59 61.70
N THR A 835 40.78 -5.61 62.53
CA THR A 835 41.67 -4.53 62.92
C THR A 835 42.86 -5.00 63.77
N THR A 836 42.76 -6.16 64.44
CA THR A 836 43.85 -6.70 65.26
C THR A 836 45.01 -7.23 64.42
N GLY A 837 44.74 -7.60 63.17
CA GLY A 837 45.73 -8.06 62.21
C GLY A 837 46.54 -6.94 61.53
N ILE A 838 46.13 -5.67 61.68
CA ILE A 838 46.76 -4.53 61.01
C ILE A 838 47.85 -3.92 61.89
N THR A 839 49.04 -3.74 61.31
CA THR A 839 50.15 -3.03 61.98
C THR A 839 50.31 -1.65 61.34
N TRP A 840 50.10 -0.58 62.10
CA TRP A 840 50.28 0.78 61.59
C TRP A 840 51.71 1.29 61.84
N ASN A 841 52.14 2.25 61.03
CA ASN A 841 53.40 2.97 61.26
C ASN A 841 53.26 3.80 62.56
N SER A 842 54.31 3.86 63.38
CA SER A 842 54.26 4.24 64.81
C SER A 842 53.81 5.67 65.14
N ASN A 843 53.33 6.45 64.16
CA ASN A 843 52.86 7.83 64.30
C ASN A 843 51.38 8.02 63.90
N THR A 844 50.65 6.97 63.54
CA THR A 844 49.21 7.02 63.28
C THR A 844 48.46 6.31 64.40
N GLN A 845 48.08 7.05 65.44
CA GLN A 845 47.02 6.60 66.34
C GLN A 845 45.70 6.73 65.59
N VAL A 846 45.01 5.60 65.41
CA VAL A 846 43.67 5.49 64.81
C VAL A 846 42.63 6.00 65.78
#